data_AF-A0A8H7G0A0-F1
#
_entry.id   AF-A0A8H7G0A0-F1
#
_cell.length_a   1.000
_cell.length_b   1.000
_cell.length_c   1.000
_cell.angle_alpha   90.00
_cell.angle_beta   90.00
_cell.angle_gamma   90.00
#
_symmetry.space_group_name_H-M   'P 1'
#
loop_
_entity.id
_entity.type
_entity.pdbx_description
1 polymer ?
#
loop_
_entity_poly.entity_id
_entity_poly.type
_entity_poly.pdbx_seq_one_letter_code
_entity_poly.pdbx_strand_id
1 'polypeptide(L)'
;MLSLSELLNPEVAPDFEHPSLTSPSLFTISPSTPSSRGSSPTTSANTTGNSDFLSVQDNVSLNRQTTLARLYTHARNSSIEYPETDAHRPIGHLFEIDPSNWFNPRLGFAYSQGEPCHGNQTIRYGKEILCKLLVDKEGRMVPCKLSQYTCQGCKVCPYAEMESMCTPHVAATRDTLKLYLQELQKLRNVSDPQQALFAKTLTVYRSYRTLGCLGPVAYSSLIQSAIDNEDDDEDEWCTRLRNIRRGHDPKSTCSGKLLFEHDQEGRAFVRCEYFSPHVDGTRDHLFTYNPGSGLYNTEYLEALFHEDAEAVSKFELAAKANGYGPLAPCTYVANHTSVRVNCPCEHRTTDGRLDLGEVVNLRCESTFRSFEPLEEYREACPRILIICRNAHTHPLPLPSKTPPSVRQEVLDLLRSTELDLPDLTACRFLRHPVTRTYLQKRLPGIRDPCPADLHISLANCEHIKSYISQVQTQCFPFGTGWDGLLHLKRLQDQDLPPEDHYIRYAEEIPIHSLPVHDEDETEHSNPADKMLRIVVCMSPESSQRLAAAQYLQSDIAFKRVSGFLEFEIGGLHRDANMAIPYCRVYINRQSAAAHAIVFQKIEELVLQDTGKPLRWRHLHADSLDEHTGILQWAGDQHGGQAKGLGLHLQSLARNLPGRRDLHEPDRMLSELTEYEHLQRLFRLCSVHVERNIDASPVPQTVKKKMRSLICVTHPDFEGTLRAIAAEGGKKGAAWVDDKLRAKFALPGICWEKSHIPLVIWQVGDATTNTLEALHADVNSEGKFCSLLGGLKKVVARRKAVALEDTVINTANKKLKSAHDDAVKAKAQLSQTLGQPQSRRSDGRYTQEVARAEKRYGAAEASYAKALASSMGARGIGSGRVRLLLPADHTSGR
;
A
#
# COMPACT_ATOMS: atom_id res chain seq x y z
N MET A 1 37.62 -26.90 6.62
CA MET A 1 38.19 -25.80 7.40
C MET A 1 39.54 -25.47 6.83
N LEU A 2 39.65 -24.31 6.19
CA LEU A 2 40.91 -23.63 5.83
C LEU A 2 40.74 -22.19 6.34
N SER A 3 41.80 -21.65 6.93
CA SER A 3 41.75 -20.57 7.93
C SER A 3 41.65 -19.16 7.34
N LEU A 4 41.09 -18.28 8.16
CA LEU A 4 40.78 -16.85 7.95
C LEU A 4 41.99 -15.92 7.66
N SER A 5 43.18 -16.46 7.39
CA SER A 5 44.44 -15.71 7.33
C SER A 5 44.93 -15.39 5.90
N GLU A 6 44.26 -15.91 4.86
CA GLU A 6 44.66 -15.70 3.45
C GLU A 6 43.81 -14.64 2.72
N LEU A 7 42.89 -13.97 3.42
CA LEU A 7 41.91 -13.02 2.84
C LEU A 7 42.26 -11.53 3.01
N LEU A 8 43.48 -11.19 3.47
CA LEU A 8 43.85 -9.80 3.79
C LEU A 8 45.18 -9.36 3.15
N ASN A 9 45.23 -9.33 1.80
CA ASN A 9 45.94 -8.34 0.93
C ASN A 9 47.49 -8.16 1.06
N PRO A 10 48.22 -7.45 0.14
CA PRO A 10 47.93 -6.90 -1.20
C PRO A 10 49.07 -7.10 -2.27
N GLU A 11 48.96 -6.40 -3.42
CA GLU A 11 49.95 -6.03 -4.47
C GLU A 11 49.85 -6.82 -5.80
N VAL A 12 49.26 -6.35 -6.92
CA VAL A 12 49.42 -5.17 -7.84
C VAL A 12 50.07 -5.55 -9.20
N ALA A 13 49.25 -5.36 -10.26
CA ALA A 13 49.49 -5.08 -11.71
C ALA A 13 50.15 -6.16 -12.63
N PRO A 14 49.96 -6.14 -13.98
CA PRO A 14 49.42 -5.05 -14.83
C PRO A 14 48.36 -5.41 -15.92
N ASP A 15 47.91 -4.34 -16.57
CA ASP A 15 46.88 -4.13 -17.61
C ASP A 15 46.98 -4.97 -18.91
N PHE A 16 45.84 -5.16 -19.60
CA PHE A 16 45.62 -4.72 -21.00
C PHE A 16 44.14 -4.90 -21.48
N GLU A 17 43.51 -3.74 -21.78
CA GLU A 17 42.54 -3.35 -22.85
C GLU A 17 41.24 -4.12 -23.21
N HIS A 18 40.11 -3.39 -23.15
CA HIS A 18 39.20 -2.99 -24.28
C HIS A 18 37.91 -2.28 -23.75
N PRO A 19 37.09 -1.56 -24.56
CA PRO A 19 37.22 -0.15 -24.94
C PRO A 19 36.05 0.76 -24.45
N SER A 20 36.34 2.05 -24.32
CA SER A 20 35.44 3.14 -23.91
C SER A 20 34.63 3.73 -25.07
N LEU A 21 33.32 3.96 -24.87
CA LEU A 21 32.49 4.84 -25.71
C LEU A 21 32.27 6.18 -25.01
N THR A 22 32.75 7.23 -25.68
CA THR A 22 32.86 8.63 -25.27
C THR A 22 31.57 9.42 -25.47
N SER A 23 31.27 10.29 -24.50
CA SER A 23 30.40 11.46 -24.63
C SER A 23 31.09 12.57 -25.44
N PRO A 24 30.37 13.42 -26.18
CA PRO A 24 30.91 14.69 -26.66
C PRO A 24 30.29 15.89 -25.92
N SER A 25 31.16 16.81 -25.49
CA SER A 25 30.81 18.13 -25.00
C SER A 25 31.75 19.17 -25.60
N LEU A 26 31.16 20.32 -25.98
CA LEU A 26 31.73 21.67 -26.16
C LEU A 26 32.55 21.98 -27.41
N PHE A 27 32.03 22.94 -28.20
CA PHE A 27 32.83 23.97 -28.85
C PHE A 27 32.39 25.35 -28.34
N THR A 28 33.39 26.09 -27.88
CA THR A 28 33.39 27.47 -27.39
C THR A 28 33.65 28.42 -28.55
N ILE A 29 32.85 29.49 -28.71
CA ILE A 29 33.26 30.71 -29.43
C ILE A 29 32.67 31.92 -28.69
N SER A 30 33.52 32.90 -28.36
CA SER A 30 33.18 34.18 -27.69
C SER A 30 33.10 35.35 -28.72
N PRO A 31 32.94 36.64 -28.32
CA PRO A 31 31.80 37.48 -28.70
C PRO A 31 32.11 38.57 -29.75
N SER A 32 31.10 38.98 -30.53
CA SER A 32 31.18 40.21 -31.32
C SER A 32 29.80 40.82 -31.59
N THR A 33 29.62 42.08 -31.17
CA THR A 33 28.67 43.09 -31.71
C THR A 33 29.48 44.11 -32.54
N PRO A 34 28.92 44.99 -33.41
CA PRO A 34 27.52 45.39 -33.63
C PRO A 34 27.06 45.58 -35.12
N SER A 35 25.76 45.92 -35.29
CA SER A 35 25.17 46.87 -36.26
C SER A 35 24.25 46.37 -37.41
N SER A 36 22.94 46.68 -37.21
CA SER A 36 21.98 47.36 -38.11
C SER A 36 21.43 46.74 -39.41
N ARG A 37 20.08 46.83 -39.47
CA ARG A 37 19.13 46.90 -40.61
C ARG A 37 18.65 45.60 -41.25
N GLY A 38 17.33 45.36 -41.13
CA GLY A 38 16.58 44.39 -41.92
C GLY A 38 15.21 44.09 -41.32
N SER A 39 14.19 44.76 -41.83
CA SER A 39 12.75 44.72 -41.50
C SER A 39 12.07 43.34 -41.48
N SER A 40 11.14 43.19 -40.54
CA SER A 40 9.95 42.33 -40.36
C SER A 40 9.54 41.37 -41.52
N PRO A 41 8.96 40.20 -41.21
CA PRO A 41 7.56 40.15 -40.76
C PRO A 41 7.30 39.24 -39.54
N THR A 42 6.46 39.77 -38.66
CA THR A 42 5.88 39.18 -37.46
C THR A 42 5.17 37.87 -37.80
N THR A 43 5.65 36.75 -37.27
CA THR A 43 4.89 35.48 -37.24
C THR A 43 4.64 35.12 -35.77
N SER A 44 3.42 35.37 -35.34
CA SER A 44 2.88 35.00 -34.02
C SER A 44 2.84 33.48 -33.88
N ALA A 45 3.56 32.93 -32.90
CA ALA A 45 3.50 31.52 -32.54
C ALA A 45 3.08 31.35 -31.07
N ASN A 46 1.80 31.02 -30.91
CA ASN A 46 1.18 30.13 -29.93
C ASN A 46 1.46 30.34 -28.42
N THR A 47 0.66 31.22 -27.83
CA THR A 47 0.22 31.15 -26.43
C THR A 47 -0.84 30.05 -26.28
N THR A 48 -0.54 29.00 -25.52
CA THR A 48 -1.54 28.05 -25.02
C THR A 48 -2.28 28.67 -23.83
N GLY A 49 -3.31 29.46 -24.11
CA GLY A 49 -4.36 29.82 -23.16
C GLY A 49 -5.69 29.39 -23.75
N ASN A 50 -6.34 28.39 -23.14
CA ASN A 50 -7.70 27.99 -23.51
C ASN A 50 -8.61 29.23 -23.50
N SER A 51 -9.11 29.66 -24.66
CA SER A 51 -10.16 30.66 -24.73
C SER A 51 -11.50 29.99 -24.43
N ASP A 52 -11.81 29.78 -23.15
CA ASP A 52 -13.06 29.14 -22.66
C ASP A 52 -14.30 30.07 -22.74
N PHE A 53 -14.16 31.23 -23.37
CA PHE A 53 -15.22 32.24 -23.52
C PHE A 53 -15.94 32.08 -24.86
N LEU A 54 -17.27 31.96 -24.82
CA LEU A 54 -18.13 32.06 -26.00
C LEU A 54 -18.25 33.49 -26.51
N SER A 55 -18.24 34.48 -25.61
CA SER A 55 -18.21 35.90 -25.96
C SER A 55 -17.77 36.78 -24.80
N VAL A 56 -17.29 37.98 -25.12
CA VAL A 56 -16.97 39.05 -24.17
C VAL A 56 -17.69 40.32 -24.62
N GLN A 57 -18.40 40.98 -23.71
CA GLN A 57 -19.12 42.22 -23.99
C GLN A 57 -18.75 43.28 -22.95
N ASP A 58 -18.47 44.51 -23.38
CA ASP A 58 -18.17 45.62 -22.46
C ASP A 58 -19.40 46.51 -22.21
N ASN A 59 -19.46 47.14 -21.05
CA ASN A 59 -20.48 48.13 -20.66
C ASN A 59 -21.94 47.62 -20.70
N VAL A 60 -22.20 46.41 -20.20
CA VAL A 60 -23.52 45.78 -20.21
C VAL A 60 -24.41 46.28 -19.07
N SER A 61 -25.56 46.90 -19.38
CA SER A 61 -26.51 47.38 -18.36
C SER A 61 -27.42 46.26 -17.84
N LEU A 62 -27.30 45.95 -16.55
CA LEU A 62 -28.18 44.99 -15.86
C LEU A 62 -29.47 45.64 -15.38
N ASN A 63 -29.37 46.84 -14.81
CA ASN A 63 -30.50 47.63 -14.34
C ASN A 63 -30.11 49.12 -14.29
N ARG A 64 -31.04 49.99 -13.87
CA ARG A 64 -30.80 51.45 -13.81
C ARG A 64 -29.60 51.86 -12.93
N GLN A 65 -29.20 51.00 -11.99
CA GLN A 65 -28.16 51.28 -10.98
C GLN A 65 -26.88 50.45 -11.17
N THR A 66 -26.86 49.48 -12.10
CA THR A 66 -25.74 48.55 -12.26
C THR A 66 -25.45 48.34 -13.74
N THR A 67 -24.28 48.82 -14.15
CA THR A 67 -23.66 48.55 -15.45
C THR A 67 -22.39 47.77 -15.22
N LEU A 68 -22.27 46.61 -15.85
CA LEU A 68 -21.08 45.79 -15.83
C LEU A 68 -20.01 46.44 -16.70
N ALA A 69 -18.78 46.55 -16.21
CA ALA A 69 -17.65 46.97 -17.05
C ALA A 69 -17.43 45.97 -18.19
N ARG A 70 -17.52 44.67 -17.86
CA ARG A 70 -17.40 43.57 -18.80
C ARG A 70 -18.29 42.39 -18.39
N LEU A 71 -18.79 41.65 -19.37
CA LEU A 71 -19.54 40.42 -19.23
C LEU A 71 -18.82 39.31 -20.02
N TYR A 72 -18.35 38.30 -19.31
CA TYR A 72 -17.82 37.07 -19.88
C TYR A 72 -18.92 36.03 -19.99
N THR A 73 -19.14 35.49 -21.20
CA THR A 73 -20.01 34.33 -21.39
C THR A 73 -19.14 33.11 -21.55
N HIS A 74 -19.24 32.16 -20.62
CA HIS A 74 -18.43 30.96 -20.61
C HIS A 74 -19.15 29.79 -21.28
N ALA A 75 -18.38 28.89 -21.88
CA ALA A 75 -18.92 27.66 -22.47
C ALA A 75 -19.60 26.76 -21.42
N ARG A 76 -20.45 25.84 -21.89
CA ARG A 76 -21.17 24.89 -21.03
C ARG A 76 -20.21 24.09 -20.16
N ASN A 77 -20.49 24.00 -18.86
CA ASN A 77 -19.69 23.29 -17.85
C ASN A 77 -18.25 23.81 -17.66
N SER A 78 -17.97 25.04 -18.09
CA SER A 78 -16.72 25.74 -17.77
C SER A 78 -16.55 25.91 -16.26
N SER A 79 -15.29 25.89 -15.81
CA SER A 79 -14.92 26.10 -14.41
C SER A 79 -13.88 27.19 -14.33
N ILE A 80 -14.10 28.17 -13.45
CA ILE A 80 -13.15 29.25 -13.17
C ILE A 80 -12.81 29.24 -11.69
N GLU A 81 -11.53 29.37 -11.38
CA GLU A 81 -11.03 29.41 -9.99
C GLU A 81 -10.85 30.84 -9.50
N TYR A 82 -10.40 31.73 -10.38
CA TYR A 82 -10.14 33.13 -10.09
C TYR A 82 -10.97 33.99 -11.05
N PRO A 83 -12.25 34.26 -10.74
CA PRO A 83 -13.04 35.18 -11.53
C PRO A 83 -12.41 36.58 -11.51
N GLU A 84 -12.49 37.27 -12.65
CA GLU A 84 -12.07 38.67 -12.76
C GLU A 84 -13.03 39.56 -11.97
N THR A 85 -12.50 40.62 -11.40
CA THR A 85 -13.23 41.67 -10.71
C THR A 85 -12.69 43.03 -11.17
N ASP A 86 -13.28 44.13 -10.70
CA ASP A 86 -12.80 45.47 -10.98
C ASP A 86 -13.05 46.39 -9.78
N ALA A 87 -12.16 47.37 -9.60
CA ALA A 87 -12.14 48.24 -8.42
C ALA A 87 -13.30 49.25 -8.38
N HIS A 88 -13.91 49.57 -9.53
CA HIS A 88 -14.87 50.65 -9.67
C HIS A 88 -16.22 50.19 -10.19
N ARG A 89 -16.24 49.23 -11.11
CA ARG A 89 -17.43 48.73 -11.81
C ARG A 89 -17.49 47.21 -11.73
N PRO A 90 -18.68 46.61 -11.58
CA PRO A 90 -18.81 45.16 -11.50
C PRO A 90 -18.39 44.44 -12.79
N ILE A 91 -17.85 43.23 -12.66
CA ILE A 91 -17.63 42.29 -13.76
C ILE A 91 -18.67 41.18 -13.67
N GLY A 92 -19.25 40.79 -14.81
CA GLY A 92 -20.19 39.68 -14.91
C GLY A 92 -19.57 38.44 -15.53
N HIS A 93 -19.93 37.28 -15.00
CA HIS A 93 -19.59 35.96 -15.52
C HIS A 93 -20.89 35.16 -15.70
N LEU A 94 -21.28 34.91 -16.95
CA LEU A 94 -22.45 34.15 -17.32
C LEU A 94 -22.03 32.75 -17.74
N PHE A 95 -22.55 31.74 -17.05
CA PHE A 95 -22.21 30.33 -17.29
C PHE A 95 -23.41 29.58 -17.86
N GLU A 96 -23.19 28.79 -18.90
CA GLU A 96 -24.17 27.80 -19.33
C GLU A 96 -24.00 26.50 -18.52
N ILE A 97 -25.10 26.00 -17.95
CA ILE A 97 -25.11 24.86 -17.02
C ILE A 97 -26.02 23.77 -17.57
N ASP A 98 -25.64 22.52 -17.38
CA ASP A 98 -26.51 21.40 -17.68
C ASP A 98 -27.71 21.34 -16.71
N PRO A 99 -28.97 21.43 -17.18
CA PRO A 99 -30.14 21.27 -16.32
C PRO A 99 -30.18 19.94 -15.56
N SER A 100 -29.66 18.87 -16.17
CA SER A 100 -29.64 17.52 -15.57
C SER A 100 -28.58 17.37 -14.48
N ASN A 101 -27.59 18.27 -14.43
CA ASN A 101 -26.51 18.26 -13.45
C ASN A 101 -26.26 19.70 -12.96
N TRP A 102 -27.27 20.29 -12.33
CA TRP A 102 -27.24 21.69 -11.92
C TRP A 102 -26.23 21.92 -10.78
N PHE A 103 -25.18 22.69 -11.05
CA PHE A 103 -24.22 23.13 -10.04
C PHE A 103 -23.94 24.63 -10.19
N ASN A 104 -23.71 25.32 -9.07
CA ASN A 104 -23.33 26.73 -9.11
C ASN A 104 -21.80 26.87 -9.30
N PRO A 105 -21.31 27.49 -10.40
CA PRO A 105 -19.88 27.66 -10.69
C PRO A 105 -19.09 28.37 -9.59
N ARG A 106 -19.74 29.23 -8.78
CA ARG A 106 -19.08 29.91 -7.66
C ARG A 106 -18.45 28.95 -6.67
N LEU A 107 -18.96 27.71 -6.60
CA LEU A 107 -18.41 26.69 -5.71
C LEU A 107 -16.99 26.29 -6.11
N GLY A 108 -16.55 26.57 -7.35
CA GLY A 108 -15.18 26.35 -7.81
C GLY A 108 -14.19 27.48 -7.50
N PHE A 109 -14.65 28.62 -6.98
CA PHE A 109 -13.76 29.77 -6.74
C PHE A 109 -12.73 29.46 -5.64
N ALA A 110 -11.48 29.88 -5.86
CA ALA A 110 -10.40 29.82 -4.87
C ALA A 110 -10.61 30.82 -3.73
N TYR A 111 -11.34 31.91 -3.99
CA TYR A 111 -11.72 32.90 -2.99
C TYR A 111 -12.73 32.34 -1.99
N SER A 112 -12.37 32.37 -0.70
CA SER A 112 -13.24 31.91 0.39
C SER A 112 -14.48 32.83 0.50
N GLN A 113 -15.68 32.27 0.44
CA GLN A 113 -16.95 33.00 0.49
C GLN A 113 -17.56 32.92 1.88
N GLY A 114 -17.97 34.04 2.47
CA GLY A 114 -18.60 34.09 3.79
C GLY A 114 -19.51 35.31 3.97
N GLU A 115 -19.81 35.65 5.23
CA GLU A 115 -20.77 36.71 5.59
C GLU A 115 -20.29 38.13 5.23
N PRO A 116 -21.21 39.12 5.05
CA PRO A 116 -22.67 39.02 5.18
C PRO A 116 -23.35 38.17 4.10
N CYS A 117 -23.98 37.08 4.54
CA CYS A 117 -24.86 36.26 3.73
C CYS A 117 -26.28 36.80 3.92
N HIS A 118 -26.73 37.67 3.02
CA HIS A 118 -28.17 37.85 2.91
C HIS A 118 -28.66 36.53 2.31
N GLY A 119 -29.14 35.62 3.16
CA GLY A 119 -29.54 34.27 2.78
C GLY A 119 -30.40 34.27 1.52
N ASN A 120 -30.35 33.18 0.76
CA ASN A 120 -31.01 32.96 -0.53
C ASN A 120 -32.33 33.77 -0.67
N GLN A 121 -32.29 34.90 -1.36
CA GLN A 121 -33.48 35.72 -1.58
C GLN A 121 -34.10 35.31 -2.91
N THR A 122 -35.39 34.97 -2.89
CA THR A 122 -36.21 34.79 -4.10
C THR A 122 -37.12 35.99 -4.35
N ILE A 123 -37.42 36.73 -3.27
CA ILE A 123 -38.29 37.91 -3.27
C ILE A 123 -37.52 39.09 -2.65
N ARG A 124 -37.59 40.25 -3.29
CA ARG A 124 -37.04 41.52 -2.78
C ARG A 124 -38.11 42.60 -2.86
N TYR A 125 -38.44 43.23 -1.73
CA TYR A 125 -39.52 44.23 -1.63
C TYR A 125 -40.88 43.72 -2.17
N GLY A 126 -41.24 42.46 -1.88
CA GLY A 126 -42.52 41.87 -2.30
C GLY A 126 -42.61 41.50 -3.79
N LYS A 127 -41.51 41.57 -4.56
CA LYS A 127 -41.45 41.18 -5.97
C LYS A 127 -40.40 40.09 -6.19
N GLU A 128 -40.64 39.22 -7.16
CA GLU A 128 -39.67 38.24 -7.64
C GLU A 128 -38.39 38.93 -8.12
N ILE A 129 -37.25 38.30 -7.87
CA ILE A 129 -35.98 38.81 -8.35
C ILE A 129 -35.79 38.36 -9.80
N LEU A 130 -35.70 39.33 -10.71
CA LEU A 130 -35.48 39.11 -12.14
C LEU A 130 -34.12 39.66 -12.57
N CYS A 131 -33.51 39.03 -13.57
CA CYS A 131 -32.25 39.46 -14.16
C CYS A 131 -32.37 39.57 -15.68
N LYS A 132 -31.99 40.72 -16.26
CA LYS A 132 -32.08 40.97 -17.71
C LYS A 132 -31.25 40.01 -18.58
N LEU A 133 -30.22 39.39 -18.00
CA LEU A 133 -29.35 38.45 -18.70
C LEU A 133 -29.83 36.98 -18.58
N LEU A 134 -30.83 36.72 -17.73
CA LEU A 134 -31.40 35.40 -17.49
C LEU A 134 -32.83 35.38 -18.04
N VAL A 135 -32.96 34.91 -19.27
CA VAL A 135 -34.22 34.91 -20.04
C VAL A 135 -34.56 33.51 -20.53
N ASP A 136 -35.84 33.25 -20.74
CA ASP A 136 -36.36 32.04 -21.40
C ASP A 136 -36.13 32.08 -22.92
N LYS A 137 -36.60 31.04 -23.62
CA LYS A 137 -36.47 30.89 -25.08
C LYS A 137 -37.20 31.99 -25.85
N GLU A 138 -38.20 32.62 -25.24
CA GLU A 138 -38.99 33.71 -25.79
C GLU A 138 -38.41 35.10 -25.42
N GLY A 139 -37.29 35.15 -24.70
CA GLY A 139 -36.62 36.39 -24.29
C GLY A 139 -37.23 37.06 -23.06
N ARG A 140 -38.12 36.40 -22.33
CA ARG A 140 -38.73 36.91 -21.09
C ARG A 140 -37.84 36.58 -19.90
N MET A 141 -37.68 37.53 -18.97
CA MET A 141 -36.89 37.33 -17.76
C MET A 141 -37.51 36.25 -16.87
N VAL A 142 -36.69 35.37 -16.31
CA VAL A 142 -37.14 34.31 -15.40
C VAL A 142 -36.91 34.67 -13.93
N PRO A 143 -37.78 34.19 -13.00
CA PRO A 143 -37.56 34.32 -11.56
C PRO A 143 -36.24 33.66 -11.13
N CYS A 144 -35.48 34.38 -10.29
CA CYS A 144 -34.16 33.99 -9.85
C CYS A 144 -34.04 34.01 -8.32
N LYS A 145 -33.23 33.09 -7.81
CA LYS A 145 -32.62 33.10 -6.49
C LYS A 145 -31.35 33.95 -6.52
N LEU A 146 -31.28 34.96 -5.66
CA LEU A 146 -30.11 35.79 -5.44
C LEU A 146 -29.38 35.38 -4.17
N SER A 147 -28.08 35.11 -4.31
CA SER A 147 -27.18 34.85 -3.19
C SER A 147 -26.03 35.86 -3.20
N GLN A 148 -25.66 36.39 -2.04
CA GLN A 148 -24.57 37.37 -1.90
C GLN A 148 -23.53 36.89 -0.90
N TYR A 149 -22.26 37.04 -1.27
CA TYR A 149 -21.11 36.59 -0.49
C TYR A 149 -20.02 37.65 -0.50
N THR A 150 -19.24 37.68 0.57
CA THR A 150 -18.02 38.50 0.65
C THR A 150 -16.82 37.59 0.72
N CYS A 151 -15.75 37.95 0.01
CA CYS A 151 -14.47 37.29 0.13
C CYS A 151 -13.96 37.40 1.57
N GLN A 152 -13.66 36.28 2.20
CA GLN A 152 -13.16 36.25 3.58
C GLN A 152 -11.64 36.54 3.67
N GLY A 153 -10.99 36.74 2.52
CA GLY A 153 -9.58 37.02 2.39
C GLY A 153 -8.67 35.83 2.70
N CYS A 154 -7.50 36.12 3.30
CA CYS A 154 -6.46 35.13 3.61
C CYS A 154 -5.91 35.34 5.02
N LYS A 155 -5.34 34.28 5.58
CA LYS A 155 -4.55 34.36 6.81
C LYS A 155 -3.08 34.57 6.46
N VAL A 156 -2.41 35.49 7.12
CA VAL A 156 -0.98 35.79 6.91
C VAL A 156 -0.24 35.79 8.23
N CYS A 157 1.08 35.60 8.19
CA CYS A 157 1.91 35.80 9.38
C CYS A 157 2.03 37.31 9.72
N PRO A 158 1.90 37.73 10.99
CA PRO A 158 2.08 39.13 11.37
C PRO A 158 3.50 39.67 11.14
N TYR A 159 4.50 38.79 11.07
CA TYR A 159 5.90 39.14 10.74
C TYR A 159 6.17 39.22 9.23
N ALA A 160 5.13 39.16 8.41
CA ALA A 160 5.24 39.42 6.98
C ALA A 160 5.17 40.92 6.69
N GLU A 161 5.68 41.34 5.53
CA GLU A 161 5.56 42.72 5.07
C GLU A 161 4.10 43.01 4.68
N MET A 162 3.34 43.60 5.59
CA MET A 162 1.88 43.77 5.46
C MET A 162 1.47 44.62 4.26
N GLU A 163 2.24 45.64 3.89
CA GLU A 163 1.98 46.47 2.70
C GLU A 163 2.00 45.62 1.43
N SER A 164 3.05 44.80 1.26
CA SER A 164 3.17 43.86 0.15
C SER A 164 2.03 42.84 0.14
N MET A 165 1.61 42.32 1.31
CA MET A 165 0.53 41.34 1.43
C MET A 165 -0.86 41.89 1.09
N CYS A 166 -1.08 43.20 1.28
CA CYS A 166 -2.36 43.85 1.01
C CYS A 166 -2.46 44.45 -0.40
N THR A 167 -1.45 44.23 -1.26
CA THR A 167 -1.43 44.74 -2.64
C THR A 167 -2.69 44.32 -3.41
N PRO A 168 -3.49 45.27 -3.94
CA PRO A 168 -4.74 44.91 -4.58
C PRO A 168 -4.56 44.14 -5.90
N HIS A 169 -5.40 43.14 -6.17
CA HIS A 169 -5.47 42.47 -7.46
C HIS A 169 -6.92 42.33 -7.96
N VAL A 170 -7.07 42.39 -9.29
CA VAL A 170 -8.37 42.33 -9.98
C VAL A 170 -8.54 41.10 -10.88
N ALA A 171 -7.44 40.45 -11.23
CA ALA A 171 -7.42 39.23 -12.03
C ALA A 171 -6.27 38.34 -11.56
N ALA A 172 -6.45 37.02 -11.67
CA ALA A 172 -5.41 36.05 -11.42
C ALA A 172 -5.62 34.81 -12.29
N THR A 173 -4.53 34.14 -12.65
CA THR A 173 -4.57 32.84 -13.34
C THR A 173 -3.74 31.81 -12.58
N ARG A 174 -3.85 30.55 -12.97
CA ARG A 174 -2.97 29.50 -12.44
C ARG A 174 -1.50 29.78 -12.74
N ASP A 175 -1.18 30.38 -13.89
CA ASP A 175 0.19 30.75 -14.21
C ASP A 175 0.69 31.89 -13.32
N THR A 176 -0.16 32.88 -13.03
CA THR A 176 0.14 33.92 -12.03
C THR A 176 0.42 33.30 -10.66
N LEU A 177 -0.43 32.37 -10.21
CA LEU A 177 -0.23 31.65 -8.95
C LEU A 177 1.08 30.85 -8.97
N LYS A 178 1.39 30.16 -10.06
CA LYS A 178 2.60 29.36 -10.20
C LYS A 178 3.85 30.23 -10.12
N LEU A 179 3.87 31.37 -10.80
CA LEU A 179 4.96 32.35 -10.72
C LEU A 179 5.12 32.89 -9.30
N TYR A 180 4.00 33.27 -8.67
CA TYR A 180 3.98 33.72 -7.27
C TYR A 180 4.55 32.66 -6.31
N LEU A 181 4.12 31.40 -6.46
CA LEU A 181 4.64 30.29 -5.65
C LEU A 181 6.12 30.01 -5.91
N GLN A 182 6.59 30.11 -7.15
CA GLN A 182 8.01 29.97 -7.49
C GLN A 182 8.84 31.09 -6.87
N GLU A 183 8.33 32.31 -6.84
CA GLU A 183 8.99 33.45 -6.21
C GLU A 183 9.04 33.29 -4.69
N LEU A 184 7.93 32.88 -4.06
CA LEU A 184 7.91 32.47 -2.66
C LEU A 184 8.88 31.33 -2.35
N GLN A 185 9.02 30.37 -3.26
CA GLN A 185 9.94 29.24 -3.11
C GLN A 185 11.40 29.69 -3.24
N LYS A 186 11.73 30.61 -4.14
CA LYS A 186 13.06 31.24 -4.23
C LYS A 186 13.42 31.99 -2.96
N LEU A 187 12.47 32.74 -2.40
CA LEU A 187 12.63 33.42 -1.10
C LEU A 187 12.79 32.43 0.06
N ARG A 188 12.23 31.22 -0.09
CA ARG A 188 12.30 30.16 0.92
C ARG A 188 13.43 29.16 0.71
N ASN A 189 14.25 29.28 -0.34
CA ASN A 189 15.16 28.29 -0.93
C ASN A 189 15.61 27.10 -0.03
N VAL A 190 14.66 26.18 0.23
CA VAL A 190 14.83 24.98 1.08
C VAL A 190 15.87 23.99 0.51
N SER A 191 16.37 24.24 -0.70
CA SER A 191 17.44 23.46 -1.34
C SER A 191 18.84 23.76 -0.79
N ASP A 192 19.02 24.77 0.06
CA ASP A 192 20.28 24.99 0.77
C ASP A 192 20.37 24.04 2.00
N PRO A 193 21.34 23.11 2.03
CA PRO A 193 21.56 22.23 3.18
C PRO A 193 21.71 23.01 4.50
N GLN A 194 22.26 24.23 4.47
CA GLN A 194 22.43 25.06 5.66
C GLN A 194 21.09 25.53 6.22
N GLN A 195 20.18 26.01 5.38
CA GLN A 195 18.83 26.38 5.78
C GLN A 195 18.04 25.18 6.34
N ALA A 196 18.15 24.01 5.69
CA ALA A 196 17.48 22.79 6.15
C ALA A 196 18.01 22.34 7.53
N LEU A 197 19.33 22.36 7.73
CA LEU A 197 19.97 22.06 9.01
C LEU A 197 19.53 23.06 10.09
N PHE A 198 19.49 24.35 9.77
CA PHE A 198 19.06 25.40 10.69
C PHE A 198 17.60 25.21 11.13
N ALA A 199 16.68 25.04 10.18
CA ALA A 199 15.25 24.83 10.47
C ALA A 199 15.01 23.56 11.29
N LYS A 200 15.71 22.47 10.96
CA LYS A 200 15.66 21.20 11.70
C LYS A 200 16.16 21.36 13.14
N THR A 201 17.27 22.09 13.34
CA THR A 201 17.84 22.39 14.66
C THR A 201 16.89 23.22 15.51
N LEU A 202 16.29 24.27 14.93
CA LEU A 202 15.34 25.12 15.65
C LEU A 202 14.04 24.39 16.00
N THR A 203 13.56 23.52 15.10
CA THR A 203 12.35 22.70 15.33
C THR A 203 12.54 21.70 16.47
N VAL A 204 13.72 21.08 16.59
CA VAL A 204 13.99 20.14 17.69
C VAL A 204 14.07 20.87 19.02
N TYR A 205 14.74 22.03 19.08
CA TYR A 205 14.76 22.89 20.27
C TYR A 205 13.34 23.27 20.71
N ARG A 206 12.48 23.69 19.77
CA ARG A 206 11.09 24.04 20.07
C ARG A 206 10.29 22.85 20.62
N SER A 207 10.51 21.67 20.05
CA SER A 207 9.87 20.43 20.51
C SER A 207 10.25 20.15 21.97
N TYR A 208 11.53 20.30 22.33
CA TYR A 208 11.99 20.20 23.72
C TYR A 208 11.33 21.24 24.63
N ARG A 209 11.24 22.51 24.20
CA ARG A 209 10.61 23.58 24.98
C ARG A 209 9.10 23.40 25.16
N THR A 210 8.40 22.85 24.16
CA THR A 210 6.92 22.77 24.14
C THR A 210 6.40 21.49 24.76
N LEU A 211 7.07 20.36 24.53
CA LEU A 211 6.65 19.05 25.03
C LEU A 211 7.33 18.66 26.36
N GLY A 212 8.45 19.31 26.70
CA GLY A 212 9.25 18.95 27.86
C GLY A 212 9.79 17.53 27.74
N CYS A 213 9.94 16.84 28.87
CA CYS A 213 10.53 15.51 28.91
C CYS A 213 9.53 14.37 28.65
N LEU A 214 8.22 14.67 28.58
CA LEU A 214 7.10 13.71 28.47
C LEU A 214 7.04 12.61 29.55
N GLY A 215 7.91 12.66 30.56
CA GLY A 215 7.96 11.74 31.68
C GLY A 215 6.83 11.98 32.68
N PRO A 216 6.64 11.06 33.64
CA PRO A 216 5.62 11.19 34.68
C PRO A 216 5.80 12.46 35.51
N VAL A 217 4.71 13.00 36.06
CA VAL A 217 4.76 14.14 36.98
C VAL A 217 5.52 13.73 38.24
N ALA A 218 6.55 14.48 38.61
CA ALA A 218 7.35 14.18 39.80
C ALA A 218 6.50 14.35 41.08
N TYR A 219 6.68 13.46 42.06
CA TYR A 219 5.95 13.50 43.35
C TYR A 219 6.20 14.80 44.13
N SER A 220 7.35 15.46 43.92
CA SER A 220 7.67 16.77 44.51
C SER A 220 6.83 17.91 43.93
N SER A 221 6.46 17.84 42.65
CA SER A 221 5.65 18.86 41.97
C SER A 221 4.20 18.86 42.44
N LEU A 222 3.68 17.72 42.92
CA LEU A 222 2.33 17.63 43.52
C LEU A 222 2.20 18.41 44.83
N ILE A 223 3.31 18.59 45.56
CA ILE A 223 3.35 19.33 46.83
C ILE A 223 3.46 20.83 46.56
N GLN A 224 4.23 21.24 45.55
CA GLN A 224 4.39 22.65 45.19
C GLN A 224 3.16 23.21 44.45
N SER A 225 2.55 22.43 43.55
CA SER A 225 1.33 22.85 42.82
C SER A 225 0.09 22.98 43.70
N ALA A 226 0.14 22.48 44.95
CA ALA A 226 -0.94 22.65 45.93
C ALA A 226 -0.83 23.97 46.72
N ILE A 227 0.31 24.67 46.63
CA ILE A 227 0.60 25.89 47.42
C ILE A 227 0.45 27.16 46.57
N ASP A 228 0.62 27.10 45.24
CA ASP A 228 0.72 28.29 44.38
C ASP A 228 -0.52 28.52 43.46
N ASN A 229 -1.72 28.07 43.82
CA ASN A 229 -2.96 28.35 43.06
C ASN A 229 -3.69 29.63 43.53
N GLU A 230 -2.97 30.73 43.69
CA GLU A 230 -3.54 32.07 43.76
C GLU A 230 -2.60 33.03 43.01
N ASP A 231 -2.65 33.01 41.68
CA ASP A 231 -2.34 34.19 40.88
C ASP A 231 -3.18 34.18 39.59
N ASP A 232 -4.01 35.21 39.50
CA ASP A 232 -5.19 35.38 38.64
C ASP A 232 -4.80 36.09 37.32
N ASP A 233 -3.73 35.63 36.66
CA ASP A 233 -3.34 36.06 35.32
C ASP A 233 -3.52 34.88 34.34
N GLU A 234 -4.72 34.72 33.78
CA GLU A 234 -4.96 33.82 32.65
C GLU A 234 -4.12 34.27 31.44
N ASP A 235 -2.91 33.72 31.36
CA ASP A 235 -1.89 33.99 30.35
C ASP A 235 -2.44 33.80 28.92
N GLU A 236 -2.26 34.79 28.04
CA GLU A 236 -2.63 34.78 26.62
C GLU A 236 -2.11 33.51 25.91
N TRP A 237 -0.96 33.01 26.39
CA TRP A 237 -0.35 31.74 26.00
C TRP A 237 -1.23 30.50 26.28
N CYS A 238 -1.89 30.43 27.43
CA CYS A 238 -2.77 29.33 27.81
C CYS A 238 -4.03 29.27 26.93
N THR A 239 -4.62 30.43 26.63
CA THR A 239 -5.75 30.55 25.68
C THR A 239 -5.31 30.15 24.26
N ARG A 240 -4.14 30.59 23.82
CA ARG A 240 -3.55 30.21 22.52
C ARG A 240 -3.27 28.70 22.43
N LEU A 241 -2.77 28.07 23.49
CA LEU A 241 -2.57 26.62 23.58
C LEU A 241 -3.89 25.83 23.55
N ARG A 242 -4.94 26.30 24.22
CA ARG A 242 -6.29 25.70 24.14
C ARG A 242 -6.81 25.71 22.69
N ASN A 243 -6.61 26.82 21.96
CA ASN A 243 -6.97 26.95 20.55
C ASN A 243 -6.17 25.99 19.64
N ILE A 244 -4.86 25.84 19.88
CA ILE A 244 -4.00 24.87 19.16
C ILE A 244 -4.46 23.43 19.40
N ARG A 245 -4.84 23.10 20.64
CA ARG A 245 -5.24 21.76 21.07
C ARG A 245 -6.66 21.38 20.66
N ARG A 246 -7.46 22.32 20.17
CA ARG A 246 -8.81 22.07 19.64
C ARG A 246 -9.72 21.34 20.64
N GLY A 247 -9.59 21.68 21.93
CA GLY A 247 -10.38 21.05 22.99
C GLY A 247 -9.88 19.67 23.45
N HIS A 248 -8.69 19.22 23.02
CA HIS A 248 -8.04 18.07 23.64
C HIS A 248 -7.36 18.46 24.95
N ASP A 249 -7.69 17.75 26.03
CA ASP A 249 -7.08 17.96 27.33
C ASP A 249 -5.57 17.67 27.28
N PRO A 250 -4.73 18.54 27.86
CA PRO A 250 -3.32 18.25 27.98
C PRO A 250 -3.09 17.01 28.84
N LYS A 251 -2.21 16.12 28.39
CA LYS A 251 -1.62 15.14 29.29
C LYS A 251 -0.73 15.86 30.29
N SER A 252 -0.97 15.67 31.59
CA SER A 252 -0.04 16.13 32.62
C SER A 252 1.30 15.41 32.41
N THR A 253 2.35 16.20 32.23
CA THR A 253 3.72 15.71 31.97
C THR A 253 4.70 16.42 32.91
N CYS A 254 5.88 15.85 33.06
CA CYS A 254 6.98 16.39 33.85
C CYS A 254 7.25 17.88 33.59
N SER A 255 7.34 18.68 34.67
CA SER A 255 7.71 20.11 34.66
C SER A 255 9.22 20.38 34.72
N GLY A 256 10.03 19.32 34.71
CA GLY A 256 11.48 19.40 34.84
C GLY A 256 12.15 20.11 33.66
N LYS A 257 13.18 20.90 33.99
CA LYS A 257 14.05 21.58 33.01
C LYS A 257 14.84 20.56 32.20
N LEU A 258 14.98 20.85 30.91
CA LEU A 258 15.84 20.09 30.01
C LEU A 258 17.22 20.75 29.95
N LEU A 259 18.25 19.96 30.19
CA LEU A 259 19.64 20.37 30.25
C LEU A 259 20.37 19.82 29.03
N PHE A 260 21.19 20.66 28.41
CA PHE A 260 22.09 20.30 27.32
C PHE A 260 23.51 20.17 27.89
N GLU A 261 24.13 19.00 27.73
CA GLU A 261 25.41 18.68 28.36
C GLU A 261 26.28 17.84 27.41
N HIS A 262 27.56 17.71 27.75
CA HIS A 262 28.51 16.86 27.05
C HIS A 262 28.97 15.71 27.96
N ASP A 263 29.09 14.50 27.40
CA ASP A 263 29.66 13.37 28.13
C ASP A 263 31.20 13.48 28.23
N GLN A 264 31.83 12.52 28.89
CA GLN A 264 33.28 12.49 29.06
C GLN A 264 34.05 12.34 27.74
N GLU A 265 33.38 11.88 26.67
CA GLU A 265 33.92 11.74 25.32
C GLU A 265 33.64 13.00 24.46
N GLY A 266 33.01 14.03 25.05
CA GLY A 266 32.64 15.27 24.37
C GLY A 266 31.40 15.15 23.49
N ARG A 267 30.57 14.12 23.66
CA ARG A 267 29.32 13.97 22.89
C ARG A 267 28.18 14.71 23.54
N ALA A 268 27.50 15.55 22.77
CA ALA A 268 26.33 16.30 23.22
C ALA A 268 25.10 15.41 23.47
N PHE A 269 24.43 15.63 24.60
CA PHE A 269 23.16 14.99 24.96
C PHE A 269 22.21 15.98 25.63
N VAL A 270 20.91 15.65 25.61
CA VAL A 270 19.89 16.37 26.36
C VAL A 270 19.25 15.43 27.38
N ARG A 271 19.12 15.90 28.62
CA ARG A 271 18.45 15.17 29.70
C ARG A 271 17.46 16.04 30.45
N CYS A 272 16.47 15.41 31.06
CA CYS A 272 15.67 16.03 32.10
C CYS A 272 16.50 16.20 33.39
N GLU A 273 16.29 17.28 34.13
CA GLU A 273 16.89 17.45 35.46
C GLU A 273 16.52 16.33 36.43
N TYR A 274 15.31 15.75 36.28
CA TYR A 274 14.83 14.61 37.05
C TYR A 274 15.26 13.25 36.50
N PHE A 275 16.05 13.18 35.41
CA PHE A 275 16.60 11.91 34.96
C PHE A 275 17.76 11.49 35.88
N SER A 276 17.70 10.27 36.41
CA SER A 276 18.77 9.69 37.22
C SER A 276 19.16 8.29 36.73
N PRO A 277 20.45 8.04 36.44
CA PRO A 277 20.92 6.73 35.96
C PRO A 277 21.10 5.69 37.08
N HIS A 278 20.90 6.07 38.35
CA HIS A 278 21.02 5.16 39.50
C HIS A 278 19.93 4.07 39.49
N VAL A 279 20.20 2.93 40.11
CA VAL A 279 19.26 1.78 40.17
C VAL A 279 17.95 2.16 40.87
N ASP A 280 18.01 3.09 41.83
CA ASP A 280 16.86 3.67 42.54
C ASP A 280 16.39 5.01 41.95
N GLY A 281 16.92 5.39 40.78
CA GLY A 281 16.65 6.66 40.10
C GLY A 281 15.46 6.60 39.12
N THR A 282 14.96 7.78 38.76
CA THR A 282 13.84 7.98 37.83
C THR A 282 14.31 7.90 36.37
N ARG A 283 14.30 6.67 35.81
CA ARG A 283 14.71 6.39 34.42
C ARG A 283 13.62 6.65 33.37
N ASP A 284 12.41 7.01 33.80
CA ASP A 284 11.25 7.27 32.94
C ASP A 284 11.22 8.71 32.39
N HIS A 285 12.25 9.51 32.67
CA HIS A 285 12.41 10.87 32.15
C HIS A 285 13.35 10.90 30.93
N LEU A 286 13.26 11.96 30.13
CA LEU A 286 14.05 12.11 28.90
C LEU A 286 15.56 12.06 29.16
N PHE A 287 16.26 11.19 28.43
CA PHE A 287 17.70 11.20 28.24
C PHE A 287 18.01 10.76 26.81
N THR A 288 18.69 11.59 26.02
CA THR A 288 18.95 11.30 24.60
C THR A 288 20.23 11.93 24.07
N TYR A 289 20.99 11.13 23.31
CA TYR A 289 22.14 11.58 22.52
C TYR A 289 21.75 12.10 21.13
N ASN A 290 20.45 12.29 20.85
CA ASN A 290 19.99 12.82 19.56
C ASN A 290 20.69 14.14 19.15
N PRO A 291 20.92 15.12 20.05
CA PRO A 291 21.68 16.33 19.71
C PRO A 291 23.09 16.07 19.16
N GLY A 292 23.78 15.05 19.66
CA GLY A 292 25.13 14.64 19.24
C GLY A 292 25.18 13.67 18.06
N SER A 293 24.04 13.33 17.44
CA SER A 293 23.97 12.35 16.33
C SER A 293 24.52 12.84 14.98
N GLY A 294 25.05 14.07 14.92
CA GLY A 294 25.49 14.72 13.68
C GLY A 294 24.35 15.23 12.78
N LEU A 295 23.11 15.14 13.25
CA LEU A 295 21.90 15.50 12.50
C LEU A 295 21.44 16.95 12.67
N TYR A 296 22.07 17.70 13.57
CA TYR A 296 21.70 19.05 13.99
C TYR A 296 22.96 19.93 14.09
N ASN A 297 22.77 21.25 14.06
CA ASN A 297 23.84 22.18 14.41
C ASN A 297 23.96 22.23 15.94
N THR A 298 24.93 21.50 16.49
CA THR A 298 25.13 21.33 17.93
C THR A 298 25.49 22.65 18.63
N GLU A 299 26.33 23.49 18.02
CA GLU A 299 26.73 24.81 18.58
C GLU A 299 25.53 25.75 18.70
N TYR A 300 24.69 25.81 17.67
CA TYR A 300 23.48 26.64 17.70
C TYR A 300 22.46 26.11 18.71
N LEU A 301 22.32 24.78 18.82
CA LEU A 301 21.43 24.16 19.78
C LEU A 301 21.87 24.42 21.22
N GLU A 302 23.17 24.29 21.51
CA GLU A 302 23.77 24.62 22.80
C GLU A 302 23.54 26.09 23.17
N ALA A 303 23.81 27.02 22.25
CA ALA A 303 23.57 28.45 22.46
C ALA A 303 22.09 28.74 22.80
N LEU A 304 21.14 28.04 22.17
CA LEU A 304 19.72 28.16 22.47
C LEU A 304 19.33 27.58 23.85
N PHE A 305 20.00 26.53 24.31
CA PHE A 305 19.75 25.94 25.64
C PHE A 305 20.37 26.77 26.78
N HIS A 306 21.52 27.40 26.53
CA HIS A 306 22.21 28.26 27.50
C HIS A 306 21.79 29.73 27.46
N GLU A 307 20.87 30.10 26.57
CA GLU A 307 20.41 31.48 26.38
C GLU A 307 21.57 32.45 26.05
N ASP A 308 22.58 31.96 25.32
CA ASP A 308 23.72 32.77 24.86
C ASP A 308 23.29 33.70 23.72
N ALA A 309 22.91 34.92 24.08
CA ALA A 309 22.38 35.91 23.16
C ALA A 309 23.37 36.30 22.04
N GLU A 310 24.68 36.32 22.30
CA GLU A 310 25.69 36.71 21.31
C GLU A 310 25.88 35.61 20.27
N ALA A 311 26.04 34.36 20.71
CA ALA A 311 26.17 33.22 19.81
C ALA A 311 24.89 32.99 18.99
N VAL A 312 23.72 33.07 19.61
CA VAL A 312 22.42 32.98 18.92
C VAL A 312 22.29 34.06 17.86
N SER A 313 22.63 35.31 18.19
CA SER A 313 22.55 36.44 17.26
C SER A 313 23.45 36.22 16.03
N LYS A 314 24.66 35.69 16.22
CA LYS A 314 25.57 35.37 15.10
C LYS A 314 24.94 34.36 14.12
N PHE A 315 24.34 33.28 14.62
CA PHE A 315 23.67 32.29 13.77
C PHE A 315 22.43 32.84 13.08
N GLU A 316 21.58 33.59 13.80
CA GLU A 316 20.34 34.13 13.26
C GLU A 316 20.56 35.29 12.28
N LEU A 317 21.58 36.14 12.49
CA LEU A 317 21.96 37.19 11.54
C LEU A 317 22.57 36.60 10.26
N ALA A 318 23.39 35.55 10.39
CA ALA A 318 23.90 34.82 9.23
C ALA A 318 22.75 34.17 8.43
N ALA A 319 21.78 33.56 9.12
CA ALA A 319 20.56 33.04 8.49
C ALA A 319 19.78 34.16 7.77
N LYS A 320 19.59 35.31 8.43
CA LYS A 320 18.89 36.48 7.86
C LYS A 320 19.57 37.01 6.60
N ALA A 321 20.90 37.10 6.59
CA ALA A 321 21.67 37.54 5.43
C ALA A 321 21.46 36.63 4.20
N ASN A 322 21.13 35.36 4.45
CA ASN A 322 20.78 34.37 3.43
C ASN A 322 19.26 34.25 3.20
N GLY A 323 18.44 35.13 3.79
CA GLY A 323 17.00 35.22 3.55
C GLY A 323 16.12 34.25 4.36
N TYR A 324 16.66 33.58 5.38
CA TYR A 324 15.90 32.63 6.22
C TYR A 324 16.11 32.82 7.72
N GLY A 325 15.43 32.01 8.54
CA GLY A 325 15.54 32.06 10.00
C GLY A 325 14.59 33.07 10.65
N PRO A 326 14.61 33.19 11.98
CA PRO A 326 13.56 33.89 12.72
C PRO A 326 13.63 35.42 12.63
N LEU A 327 14.74 35.97 12.12
CA LEU A 327 14.93 37.40 11.86
C LEU A 327 14.61 37.81 10.40
N ALA A 328 14.31 36.85 9.52
CA ALA A 328 13.95 37.11 8.13
C ALA A 328 12.45 37.44 8.01
N PRO A 329 12.05 38.30 7.05
CA PRO A 329 10.65 38.61 6.82
C PRO A 329 9.86 37.35 6.46
N CYS A 330 8.69 37.19 7.06
CA CYS A 330 7.86 36.01 6.81
C CYS A 330 7.09 36.14 5.49
N THR A 331 6.92 35.04 4.78
CA THR A 331 6.11 34.98 3.55
C THR A 331 4.95 34.00 3.66
N TYR A 332 4.62 33.57 4.89
CA TYR A 332 3.60 32.57 5.11
C TYR A 332 2.20 33.14 4.87
N VAL A 333 1.48 32.50 3.96
CA VAL A 333 0.07 32.75 3.64
C VAL A 333 -0.70 31.44 3.72
N ALA A 334 -1.92 31.50 4.23
CA ALA A 334 -2.86 30.41 4.23
C ALA A 334 -4.26 30.90 3.81
N ASN A 335 -5.08 29.99 3.28
CA ASN A 335 -6.48 30.30 3.01
C ASN A 335 -7.19 30.66 4.31
N HIS A 336 -8.24 31.48 4.22
CA HIS A 336 -9.10 31.81 5.35
C HIS A 336 -9.62 30.57 6.11
N THR A 337 -9.99 29.52 5.37
CA THR A 337 -10.48 28.24 5.92
C THR A 337 -9.41 27.40 6.62
N SER A 338 -8.14 27.82 6.60
CA SER A 338 -7.07 27.14 7.31
C SER A 338 -7.35 27.13 8.81
N VAL A 339 -7.28 25.94 9.40
CA VAL A 339 -7.41 25.71 10.85
C VAL A 339 -6.10 25.95 11.62
N ARG A 340 -5.05 26.46 10.96
CA ARG A 340 -3.81 26.84 11.64
C ARG A 340 -4.02 28.14 12.40
N VAL A 341 -3.56 28.13 13.64
CA VAL A 341 -3.55 29.29 14.56
C VAL A 341 -2.20 30.02 14.49
N ASN A 342 -1.10 29.28 14.33
CA ASN A 342 0.25 29.84 14.30
C ASN A 342 0.92 29.68 12.94
N CYS A 343 1.88 30.57 12.65
CA CYS A 343 2.82 30.39 11.56
C CYS A 343 3.61 29.08 11.77
N PRO A 344 3.93 28.34 10.69
CA PRO A 344 4.88 27.23 10.77
C PRO A 344 6.33 27.68 10.89
N CYS A 345 6.62 28.97 10.72
CA CYS A 345 7.95 29.55 10.85
C CYS A 345 8.12 30.14 12.25
N GLU A 346 9.31 29.98 12.81
CA GLU A 346 9.72 30.65 14.04
C GLU A 346 10.12 32.10 13.72
N HIS A 347 9.81 33.01 14.65
CA HIS A 347 10.07 34.44 14.56
C HIS A 347 10.65 34.94 15.89
N ARG A 348 11.34 36.10 15.88
CA ARG A 348 11.74 36.80 17.11
C ARG A 348 10.78 37.96 17.37
N THR A 349 10.29 38.08 18.62
CA THR A 349 9.57 39.26 19.09
C THR A 349 10.53 40.45 19.24
N THR A 350 9.99 41.66 19.49
CA THR A 350 10.80 42.85 19.79
C THR A 350 11.74 42.65 20.99
N ASP A 351 11.32 41.84 21.94
CA ASP A 351 12.10 41.51 23.15
C ASP A 351 13.06 40.32 22.92
N GLY A 352 13.19 39.87 21.68
CA GLY A 352 14.10 38.79 21.30
C GLY A 352 13.64 37.40 21.70
N ARG A 353 12.36 37.17 22.05
CA ARG A 353 11.84 35.81 22.36
C ARG A 353 11.38 35.09 21.09
N LEU A 354 11.49 33.76 21.05
CA LEU A 354 10.96 32.96 19.94
C LEU A 354 9.42 32.87 20.01
N ASP A 355 8.76 33.28 18.93
CA ASP A 355 7.31 33.25 18.74
C ASP A 355 6.96 32.64 17.38
N LEU A 356 5.87 31.88 17.35
CA LEU A 356 5.35 31.28 16.12
C LEU A 356 4.36 32.20 15.40
N GLY A 357 4.10 33.42 15.88
CA GLY A 357 3.19 34.42 15.27
C GLY A 357 1.75 33.93 15.10
N GLU A 358 0.80 34.50 15.83
CA GLU A 358 -0.60 34.16 15.62
C GLU A 358 -1.04 34.69 14.25
N VAL A 359 -1.54 33.80 13.39
CA VAL A 359 -1.85 34.20 12.01
C VAL A 359 -3.02 35.17 12.00
N VAL A 360 -2.80 36.32 11.36
CA VAL A 360 -3.79 37.39 11.28
C VAL A 360 -4.65 37.23 10.04
N ASN A 361 -5.94 37.56 10.13
CA ASN A 361 -6.87 37.48 9.01
C ASN A 361 -6.92 38.81 8.26
N LEU A 362 -6.44 38.85 7.02
CA LEU A 362 -6.62 39.97 6.10
C LEU A 362 -8.03 39.90 5.52
N ARG A 363 -8.93 40.74 6.02
CA ARG A 363 -10.30 40.85 5.50
C ARG A 363 -10.30 41.45 4.11
N CYS A 364 -11.30 41.08 3.30
CA CYS A 364 -11.44 41.53 1.93
C CYS A 364 -12.83 42.13 1.71
N GLU A 365 -12.89 43.19 0.91
CA GLU A 365 -14.14 43.89 0.57
C GLU A 365 -14.74 43.41 -0.76
N SER A 366 -14.07 42.49 -1.45
CA SER A 366 -14.58 41.93 -2.70
C SER A 366 -15.86 41.12 -2.46
N THR A 367 -16.87 41.33 -3.30
CA THR A 367 -18.17 40.67 -3.17
C THR A 367 -18.57 39.91 -4.43
N PHE A 368 -19.30 38.82 -4.22
CA PHE A 368 -19.86 37.96 -5.25
C PHE A 368 -21.38 37.95 -5.13
N ARG A 369 -22.10 38.23 -6.22
CA ARG A 369 -23.57 38.09 -6.29
C ARG A 369 -23.93 37.07 -7.34
N SER A 370 -24.61 36.00 -6.95
CA SER A 370 -25.03 34.91 -7.83
C SER A 370 -26.53 35.00 -8.07
N PHE A 371 -26.92 35.07 -9.33
CA PHE A 371 -28.30 34.93 -9.80
C PHE A 371 -28.47 33.54 -10.41
N GLU A 372 -29.31 32.73 -9.81
CA GLU A 372 -29.64 31.38 -10.25
C GLU A 372 -31.13 31.31 -10.56
N PRO A 373 -31.58 30.87 -11.74
CA PRO A 373 -33.00 30.59 -11.99
C PRO A 373 -33.58 29.63 -10.94
N LEU A 374 -34.85 29.84 -10.57
CA LEU A 374 -35.57 28.88 -9.71
C LEU A 374 -35.67 27.52 -10.41
N GLU A 375 -35.88 26.46 -9.62
CA GLU A 375 -35.76 25.07 -10.08
C GLU A 375 -36.65 24.77 -11.28
N GLU A 376 -37.89 25.25 -11.27
CA GLU A 376 -38.85 25.10 -12.36
C GLU A 376 -38.49 25.85 -13.66
N TYR A 377 -37.55 26.80 -13.63
CA TYR A 377 -37.13 27.60 -14.79
C TYR A 377 -35.76 27.19 -15.35
N ARG A 378 -35.06 26.22 -14.75
CA ARG A 378 -33.70 25.82 -15.17
C ARG A 378 -33.64 25.23 -16.59
N GLU A 379 -34.68 24.52 -17.01
CA GLU A 379 -34.80 24.00 -18.38
C GLU A 379 -35.02 25.11 -19.41
N ALA A 380 -35.76 26.16 -19.04
CA ALA A 380 -36.03 27.31 -19.90
C ALA A 380 -34.84 28.28 -19.96
N CYS A 381 -34.10 28.41 -18.87
CA CYS A 381 -32.92 29.26 -18.74
C CYS A 381 -31.76 28.49 -18.06
N PRO A 382 -30.96 27.74 -18.84
CA PRO A 382 -29.87 26.92 -18.30
C PRO A 382 -28.62 27.76 -18.02
N ARG A 383 -28.77 28.93 -17.36
CA ARG A 383 -27.68 29.88 -17.15
C ARG A 383 -27.63 30.41 -15.73
N ILE A 384 -26.41 30.62 -15.24
CA ILE A 384 -26.14 31.27 -13.94
C ILE A 384 -25.28 32.51 -14.19
N LEU A 385 -25.68 33.65 -13.62
CA LEU A 385 -24.91 34.88 -13.65
C LEU A 385 -24.25 35.12 -12.30
N ILE A 386 -22.93 35.31 -12.30
CA ILE A 386 -22.16 35.72 -11.13
C ILE A 386 -21.57 37.11 -11.39
N ILE A 387 -21.75 38.03 -10.45
CA ILE A 387 -21.22 39.39 -10.51
C ILE A 387 -20.16 39.56 -9.43
N CYS A 388 -18.95 39.92 -9.83
CA CYS A 388 -17.82 40.24 -8.96
C CYS A 388 -17.68 41.75 -8.83
N ARG A 389 -17.37 42.25 -7.62
CA ARG A 389 -17.16 43.68 -7.33
C ARG A 389 -15.97 43.88 -6.42
N ASN A 390 -15.30 45.03 -6.58
CA ASN A 390 -14.14 45.49 -5.83
C ASN A 390 -12.90 44.62 -6.06
N ALA A 391 -11.72 45.24 -5.98
CA ALA A 391 -10.45 44.53 -6.02
C ALA A 391 -10.28 43.68 -4.74
N HIS A 392 -9.51 42.60 -4.85
CA HIS A 392 -9.08 41.81 -3.70
C HIS A 392 -7.86 42.47 -3.06
N THR A 393 -7.81 42.57 -1.73
CA THR A 393 -6.74 43.22 -0.95
C THR A 393 -5.99 42.21 -0.07
N HIS A 394 -5.63 41.07 -0.64
CA HIS A 394 -4.92 39.99 0.04
C HIS A 394 -4.14 39.16 -1.00
N PRO A 395 -3.16 38.34 -0.60
CA PRO A 395 -2.42 37.52 -1.55
C PRO A 395 -3.31 36.46 -2.21
N LEU A 396 -2.86 35.89 -3.33
CA LEU A 396 -3.63 34.86 -4.05
C LEU A 396 -3.87 33.62 -3.17
N PRO A 397 -5.13 33.30 -2.81
CA PRO A 397 -5.43 32.09 -2.03
C PRO A 397 -5.14 30.85 -2.87
N LEU A 398 -4.74 29.76 -2.23
CA LEU A 398 -4.51 28.49 -2.94
C LEU A 398 -5.87 27.84 -3.27
N PRO A 399 -6.09 27.33 -4.48
CA PRO A 399 -7.28 26.57 -4.82
C PRO A 399 -7.41 25.35 -3.92
N SER A 400 -8.36 25.38 -3.00
CA SER A 400 -8.60 24.27 -2.08
C SER A 400 -9.43 23.17 -2.73
N LYS A 401 -10.26 23.50 -3.72
CA LYS A 401 -11.20 22.57 -4.35
C LYS A 401 -10.65 22.04 -5.66
N THR A 402 -10.86 20.75 -5.90
CA THR A 402 -10.50 20.10 -7.17
C THR A 402 -11.61 20.38 -8.19
N PRO A 403 -11.29 20.92 -9.38
CA PRO A 403 -12.27 21.11 -10.45
C PRO A 403 -12.97 19.79 -10.83
N PRO A 404 -14.23 19.83 -11.28
CA PRO A 404 -14.98 18.62 -11.64
C PRO A 404 -14.28 17.74 -12.68
N SER A 405 -13.66 18.32 -13.72
CA SER A 405 -12.92 17.58 -14.75
C SER A 405 -11.73 16.82 -14.17
N VAL A 406 -10.89 17.49 -13.38
CA VAL A 406 -9.73 16.88 -12.72
C VAL A 406 -10.17 15.84 -11.69
N ARG A 407 -11.23 16.12 -10.93
CA ARG A 407 -11.81 15.15 -9.99
C ARG A 407 -12.24 13.89 -10.73
N GLN A 408 -12.90 14.03 -11.88
CA GLN A 408 -13.33 12.90 -12.70
C GLN A 408 -12.13 12.09 -13.21
N GLU A 409 -11.07 12.77 -13.70
CA GLU A 409 -9.79 12.12 -14.07
C GLU A 409 -9.23 11.27 -12.91
N VAL A 410 -9.24 11.79 -11.67
CA VAL A 410 -8.78 11.04 -10.49
C VAL A 410 -9.70 9.88 -10.14
N LEU A 411 -11.02 10.05 -10.21
CA LEU A 411 -11.98 8.97 -9.94
C LEU A 411 -11.85 7.82 -10.96
N ASP A 412 -11.64 8.13 -12.23
CA ASP A 412 -11.45 7.12 -13.27
C ASP A 412 -10.10 6.42 -13.13
N LEU A 413 -9.05 7.15 -12.75
CA LEU A 413 -7.76 6.56 -12.41
C LEU A 413 -7.87 5.59 -11.21
N LEU A 414 -8.62 5.97 -10.17
CA LEU A 414 -8.88 5.08 -9.03
C LEU A 414 -9.59 3.79 -9.47
N ARG A 415 -10.63 3.90 -10.31
CA ARG A 415 -11.34 2.71 -10.85
C ARG A 415 -10.42 1.79 -11.63
N SER A 416 -9.45 2.34 -12.37
CA SER A 416 -8.46 1.56 -13.12
C SER A 416 -7.47 0.76 -12.26
N THR A 417 -7.39 1.03 -10.96
CA THR A 417 -6.54 0.25 -10.03
C THR A 417 -7.16 -1.08 -9.60
N GLU A 418 -8.41 -1.35 -10.02
CA GLU A 418 -9.20 -2.60 -9.89
C GLU A 418 -8.84 -3.52 -8.71
N LEU A 419 -7.75 -4.28 -8.82
CA LEU A 419 -7.28 -5.28 -7.85
C LEU A 419 -6.84 -4.67 -6.52
N ASP A 420 -6.22 -3.49 -6.55
CA ASP A 420 -5.70 -2.81 -5.36
C ASP A 420 -6.69 -1.84 -4.75
N LEU A 421 -7.76 -1.48 -5.48
CA LEU A 421 -8.79 -0.55 -5.04
C LEU A 421 -9.38 -0.87 -3.64
N PRO A 422 -9.69 -2.15 -3.28
CA PRO A 422 -10.24 -2.47 -1.95
C PRO A 422 -9.34 -2.06 -0.78
N ASP A 423 -8.02 -2.09 -0.99
CA ASP A 423 -7.01 -1.82 0.04
C ASP A 423 -6.18 -0.56 -0.24
N LEU A 424 -6.67 0.26 -1.17
CA LEU A 424 -6.00 1.45 -1.62
C LEU A 424 -6.06 2.51 -0.53
N THR A 425 -4.92 3.14 -0.26
CA THR A 425 -4.79 4.27 0.64
C THR A 425 -4.19 5.44 -0.14
N ALA A 426 -4.31 6.67 0.36
CA ALA A 426 -3.69 7.82 -0.30
C ALA A 426 -2.20 7.60 -0.57
N CYS A 427 -1.44 7.10 0.42
CA CYS A 427 -0.01 6.80 0.26
C CYS A 427 0.25 5.72 -0.81
N ARG A 428 -0.57 4.65 -0.85
CA ARG A 428 -0.43 3.59 -1.88
C ARG A 428 -0.78 4.14 -3.26
N PHE A 429 -1.85 4.92 -3.38
CA PHE A 429 -2.28 5.56 -4.63
C PHE A 429 -1.21 6.48 -5.22
N LEU A 430 -0.57 7.32 -4.39
CA LEU A 430 0.51 8.22 -4.81
C LEU A 430 1.73 7.48 -5.38
N ARG A 431 1.98 6.26 -4.91
CA ARG A 431 3.13 5.42 -5.32
C ARG A 431 2.76 4.38 -6.35
N HIS A 432 1.47 4.25 -6.68
CA HIS A 432 0.96 3.15 -7.48
C HIS A 432 1.47 3.24 -8.93
N PRO A 433 1.93 2.13 -9.55
CA PRO A 433 2.46 2.16 -10.91
C PRO A 433 1.48 2.75 -11.93
N VAL A 434 0.18 2.39 -11.85
CA VAL A 434 -0.86 2.94 -12.75
C VAL A 434 -0.97 4.45 -12.61
N THR A 435 -0.90 4.98 -11.37
CA THR A 435 -0.93 6.42 -11.12
C THR A 435 0.30 7.11 -11.71
N ARG A 436 1.49 6.55 -11.50
CA ARG A 436 2.75 7.14 -12.02
C ARG A 436 2.76 7.17 -13.55
N THR A 437 2.38 6.07 -14.19
CA THR A 437 2.30 5.97 -15.65
C THR A 437 1.27 6.95 -16.22
N TYR A 438 0.10 7.06 -15.59
CA TYR A 438 -0.92 8.03 -15.99
C TYR A 438 -0.40 9.47 -15.91
N LEU A 439 0.23 9.85 -14.79
CA LEU A 439 0.75 11.20 -14.58
C LEU A 439 1.88 11.54 -15.56
N GLN A 440 2.81 10.61 -15.80
CA GLN A 440 3.89 10.78 -16.79
C GLN A 440 3.33 11.02 -18.20
N LYS A 441 2.29 10.26 -18.59
CA LYS A 441 1.62 10.45 -19.88
C LYS A 441 0.85 11.77 -19.94
N ARG A 442 0.19 12.16 -18.85
CA ARG A 442 -0.65 13.36 -18.77
C ARG A 442 0.18 14.65 -18.68
N LEU A 443 1.38 14.57 -18.12
CA LEU A 443 2.28 15.70 -17.82
C LEU A 443 3.72 15.39 -18.30
N PRO A 444 3.95 15.22 -19.62
CA PRO A 444 5.24 14.76 -20.15
C PRO A 444 6.40 15.75 -19.94
N GLY A 445 6.10 17.04 -19.70
CA GLY A 445 7.09 18.08 -19.45
C GLY A 445 7.58 18.19 -18.00
N ILE A 446 7.04 17.38 -17.09
CA ILE A 446 7.40 17.41 -15.67
C ILE A 446 8.21 16.16 -15.33
N ARG A 447 9.40 16.35 -14.77
CA ARG A 447 10.23 15.26 -14.25
C ARG A 447 9.61 14.75 -12.95
N ASP A 448 9.26 13.46 -12.92
CA ASP A 448 8.64 12.78 -11.77
C ASP A 448 7.33 13.43 -11.27
N PRO A 449 6.27 13.47 -12.12
CA PRO A 449 5.03 14.16 -11.79
C PRO A 449 4.27 13.50 -10.63
N CYS A 450 3.61 14.34 -9.83
CA CYS A 450 2.74 13.96 -8.73
C CYS A 450 1.31 14.50 -8.93
N PRO A 451 0.30 14.02 -8.17
CA PRO A 451 -1.07 14.54 -8.34
C PRO A 451 -1.22 16.04 -8.09
N ALA A 452 -0.36 16.65 -7.26
CA ALA A 452 -0.38 18.10 -7.06
C ALA A 452 -0.02 18.88 -8.34
N ASP A 453 0.74 18.27 -9.27
CA ASP A 453 1.05 18.85 -10.58
C ASP A 453 -0.14 18.80 -11.55
N LEU A 454 -1.09 17.87 -11.33
CA LEU A 454 -2.37 17.86 -12.05
C LEU A 454 -3.27 18.99 -11.51
N HIS A 455 -3.35 19.10 -10.19
CA HIS A 455 -4.00 20.22 -9.53
C HIS A 455 -3.56 20.37 -8.07
N ILE A 456 -3.30 21.61 -7.62
CA ILE A 456 -2.75 21.90 -6.30
C ILE A 456 -3.62 21.41 -5.12
N SER A 457 -4.95 21.33 -5.29
CA SER A 457 -5.84 20.76 -4.26
C SER A 457 -5.54 19.28 -3.96
N LEU A 458 -4.91 18.54 -4.89
CA LEU A 458 -4.54 17.14 -4.73
C LEU A 458 -3.27 16.96 -3.89
N ALA A 459 -2.57 18.05 -3.52
CA ALA A 459 -1.56 18.01 -2.46
C ALA A 459 -2.18 17.64 -1.10
N ASN A 460 -3.49 17.91 -0.92
CA ASN A 460 -4.21 17.50 0.27
C ASN A 460 -4.56 16.00 0.20
N CYS A 461 -3.79 15.18 0.93
CA CYS A 461 -4.05 13.74 1.01
C CYS A 461 -5.45 13.40 1.54
N GLU A 462 -6.10 14.27 2.30
CA GLU A 462 -7.47 14.03 2.78
C GLU A 462 -8.49 14.08 1.65
N HIS A 463 -8.27 14.91 0.62
CA HIS A 463 -9.10 14.90 -0.58
C HIS A 463 -8.93 13.60 -1.35
N ILE A 464 -7.69 13.12 -1.49
CA ILE A 464 -7.42 11.83 -2.11
C ILE A 464 -8.10 10.70 -1.33
N LYS A 465 -8.01 10.70 0.01
CA LYS A 465 -8.74 9.73 0.84
C LYS A 465 -10.24 9.79 0.61
N SER A 466 -10.83 10.98 0.59
CA SER A 466 -12.25 11.15 0.32
C SER A 466 -12.66 10.58 -1.05
N TYR A 467 -11.86 10.79 -2.09
CA TYR A 467 -12.10 10.21 -3.42
C TYR A 467 -11.93 8.70 -3.43
N ILE A 468 -10.92 8.16 -2.75
CA ILE A 468 -10.74 6.72 -2.58
C ILE A 468 -11.97 6.12 -1.90
N SER A 469 -12.40 6.67 -0.76
CA SER A 469 -13.59 6.20 -0.04
C SER A 469 -14.85 6.30 -0.91
N GLN A 470 -15.01 7.38 -1.67
CA GLN A 470 -16.13 7.50 -2.61
C GLN A 470 -16.13 6.36 -3.64
N VAL A 471 -14.99 6.08 -4.28
CA VAL A 471 -14.90 5.01 -5.30
C VAL A 471 -15.04 3.64 -4.64
N GLN A 472 -14.46 3.42 -3.46
CA GLN A 472 -14.60 2.17 -2.71
C GLN A 472 -16.05 1.90 -2.33
N THR A 473 -16.79 2.88 -1.81
CA THR A 473 -18.22 2.71 -1.48
C THR A 473 -19.07 2.47 -2.74
N GLN A 474 -18.73 3.07 -3.87
CA GLN A 474 -19.41 2.82 -5.15
C GLN A 474 -19.14 1.40 -5.68
N CYS A 475 -17.88 0.95 -5.65
CA CYS A 475 -17.48 -0.36 -6.16
C CYS A 475 -17.78 -1.51 -5.19
N PHE A 476 -17.81 -1.21 -3.89
CA PHE A 476 -17.99 -2.17 -2.80
C PHE A 476 -19.06 -1.65 -1.80
N PRO A 477 -20.35 -1.61 -2.20
CA PRO A 477 -21.42 -1.05 -1.38
C PRO A 477 -21.63 -1.80 -0.05
N PHE A 478 -21.23 -3.07 0.03
CA PHE A 478 -21.26 -3.89 1.25
C PHE A 478 -19.91 -3.89 2.01
N GLY A 479 -19.01 -2.96 1.67
CA GLY A 479 -17.66 -2.87 2.23
C GLY A 479 -16.70 -3.94 1.70
N THR A 480 -15.50 -3.99 2.28
CA THR A 480 -14.41 -4.91 1.88
C THR A 480 -14.14 -6.03 2.89
N GLY A 481 -14.96 -6.11 3.95
CA GLY A 481 -14.92 -7.14 5.00
C GLY A 481 -15.83 -8.34 4.71
N TRP A 482 -16.40 -8.92 5.76
CA TRP A 482 -17.25 -10.12 5.70
C TRP A 482 -18.48 -9.95 4.80
N ASP A 483 -19.25 -8.87 4.97
CA ASP A 483 -20.45 -8.62 4.16
C ASP A 483 -20.14 -8.43 2.67
N GLY A 484 -19.01 -7.79 2.38
CA GLY A 484 -18.46 -7.67 1.03
C GLY A 484 -18.13 -9.03 0.40
N LEU A 485 -17.56 -9.96 1.19
CA LEU A 485 -17.28 -11.32 0.74
C LEU A 485 -18.57 -12.11 0.51
N LEU A 486 -19.56 -12.04 1.41
CA LEU A 486 -20.85 -12.70 1.21
C LEU A 486 -21.56 -12.18 -0.04
N HIS A 487 -21.50 -10.87 -0.30
CA HIS A 487 -22.01 -10.31 -1.54
C HIS A 487 -21.27 -10.84 -2.77
N LEU A 488 -19.93 -10.90 -2.73
CA LEU A 488 -19.14 -11.47 -3.82
C LEU A 488 -19.47 -12.95 -4.06
N LYS A 489 -19.66 -13.74 -3.00
CA LYS A 489 -20.10 -15.13 -3.12
C LYS A 489 -21.48 -15.22 -3.78
N ARG A 490 -22.44 -14.40 -3.38
CA ARG A 490 -23.77 -14.37 -4.01
C ARG A 490 -23.69 -14.05 -5.51
N LEU A 491 -22.86 -13.08 -5.89
CA LEU A 491 -22.64 -12.76 -7.31
C LEU A 491 -22.00 -13.93 -8.06
N GLN A 492 -20.96 -14.56 -7.49
CA GLN A 492 -20.36 -15.77 -8.06
C GLN A 492 -21.41 -16.87 -8.27
N ASP A 493 -22.23 -17.15 -7.24
CA ASP A 493 -23.22 -18.21 -7.28
C ASP A 493 -24.36 -17.94 -8.29
N GLN A 494 -24.61 -16.68 -8.63
CA GLN A 494 -25.64 -16.26 -9.61
C GLN A 494 -25.09 -16.15 -11.04
N ASP A 495 -23.90 -15.57 -11.18
CA ASP A 495 -23.37 -15.11 -12.46
C ASP A 495 -22.37 -16.10 -13.08
N LEU A 496 -21.76 -16.97 -12.26
CA LEU A 496 -20.74 -17.92 -12.71
C LEU A 496 -21.24 -19.36 -12.64
N PRO A 497 -20.85 -20.21 -13.59
CA PRO A 497 -21.19 -21.62 -13.55
C PRO A 497 -20.40 -22.32 -12.41
N PRO A 498 -20.89 -23.45 -11.87
CA PRO A 498 -20.28 -24.11 -10.70
C PRO A 498 -18.79 -24.45 -10.85
N GLU A 499 -18.33 -24.74 -12.08
CA GLU A 499 -16.92 -24.99 -12.40
C GLU A 499 -16.00 -23.80 -12.10
N ASP A 500 -16.52 -22.57 -12.18
CA ASP A 500 -15.77 -21.33 -11.96
C ASP A 500 -15.89 -20.81 -10.52
N HIS A 501 -16.61 -21.53 -9.65
CA HIS A 501 -16.78 -21.13 -8.25
C HIS A 501 -15.47 -21.31 -7.49
N TYR A 502 -14.93 -20.21 -6.96
CA TYR A 502 -13.73 -20.26 -6.12
C TYR A 502 -14.05 -20.15 -4.63
N ILE A 503 -15.00 -19.30 -4.24
CA ILE A 503 -15.52 -19.28 -2.87
C ILE A 503 -16.52 -20.42 -2.73
N ARG A 504 -16.10 -21.52 -2.11
CA ARG A 504 -16.89 -22.75 -2.04
C ARG A 504 -17.75 -22.83 -0.77
N TYR A 505 -17.25 -22.26 0.32
CA TYR A 505 -17.95 -22.21 1.60
C TYR A 505 -17.65 -20.88 2.29
N ALA A 506 -18.65 -20.27 2.93
CA ALA A 506 -18.51 -19.04 3.72
C ALA A 506 -19.64 -18.98 4.77
N GLU A 507 -19.33 -19.24 6.04
CA GLU A 507 -20.33 -19.24 7.12
C GLU A 507 -19.80 -18.66 8.43
N GLU A 508 -20.75 -18.17 9.25
CA GLU A 508 -20.53 -17.77 10.64
C GLU A 508 -21.15 -18.81 11.58
N ILE A 509 -20.36 -19.30 12.54
CA ILE A 509 -20.76 -20.32 13.50
C ILE A 509 -20.61 -19.75 14.91
N PRO A 510 -21.62 -19.83 15.79
CA PRO A 510 -21.47 -19.32 17.15
C PRO A 510 -20.39 -20.08 17.94
N ILE A 511 -19.44 -19.35 18.54
CA ILE A 511 -18.31 -19.98 19.23
C ILE A 511 -18.77 -20.78 20.45
N HIS A 512 -19.82 -20.31 21.14
CA HIS A 512 -20.34 -20.96 22.35
C HIS A 512 -20.94 -22.35 22.11
N SER A 513 -21.26 -22.70 20.85
CA SER A 513 -21.73 -24.05 20.50
C SER A 513 -20.59 -25.02 20.16
N LEU A 514 -19.35 -24.55 20.12
CA LEU A 514 -18.19 -25.38 19.77
C LEU A 514 -17.54 -25.99 21.01
N PRO A 515 -17.04 -27.23 20.92
CA PRO A 515 -16.27 -27.82 22.00
C PRO A 515 -14.95 -27.06 22.19
N VAL A 516 -14.52 -26.94 23.45
CA VAL A 516 -13.24 -26.36 23.85
C VAL A 516 -12.29 -27.50 24.20
N HIS A 517 -11.05 -27.41 23.74
CA HIS A 517 -10.02 -28.42 23.94
C HIS A 517 -8.80 -27.82 24.68
N ASP A 518 -8.07 -28.67 25.41
CA ASP A 518 -6.91 -28.24 26.21
C ASP A 518 -5.78 -27.58 25.40
N GLU A 519 -5.71 -27.91 24.11
CA GLU A 519 -4.72 -27.46 23.14
C GLU A 519 -5.19 -26.23 22.35
N ASP A 520 -6.40 -25.75 22.61
CA ASP A 520 -6.87 -24.47 22.09
C ASP A 520 -6.12 -23.36 22.83
N GLU A 521 -5.27 -22.63 22.11
CA GLU A 521 -4.57 -21.51 22.71
C GLU A 521 -5.55 -20.48 23.25
N THR A 522 -5.26 -19.97 24.45
CA THR A 522 -5.96 -18.83 25.06
C THR A 522 -5.52 -17.51 24.42
N GLU A 523 -5.43 -17.44 23.08
CA GLU A 523 -4.98 -16.21 22.42
C GLU A 523 -6.11 -15.18 22.28
N HIS A 524 -5.75 -13.93 22.64
CA HIS A 524 -6.17 -12.58 22.23
C HIS A 524 -7.38 -12.40 21.30
N SER A 525 -8.41 -13.21 21.47
CA SER A 525 -9.70 -13.00 20.86
C SER A 525 -10.24 -11.71 21.46
N ASN A 526 -10.48 -10.72 20.61
CA ASN A 526 -11.24 -9.55 21.02
C ASN A 526 -12.54 -10.09 21.64
N PRO A 527 -12.84 -9.86 22.93
CA PRO A 527 -13.99 -10.46 23.61
C PRO A 527 -15.34 -10.11 22.95
N ALA A 528 -15.34 -9.16 22.01
CA ALA A 528 -16.46 -8.84 21.12
C ALA A 528 -16.77 -9.90 20.04
N ASP A 529 -15.80 -10.76 19.67
CA ASP A 529 -15.92 -11.66 18.52
C ASP A 529 -16.51 -13.01 18.92
N LYS A 530 -17.85 -13.11 18.80
CA LYS A 530 -18.69 -14.24 19.24
C LYS A 530 -18.88 -15.33 18.18
N MET A 531 -18.36 -15.11 16.96
CA MET A 531 -18.57 -15.97 15.80
C MET A 531 -17.25 -16.51 15.26
N LEU A 532 -17.20 -17.80 14.99
CA LEU A 532 -16.21 -18.42 14.12
C LEU A 532 -16.60 -18.13 12.68
N ARG A 533 -15.68 -17.56 11.91
CA ARG A 533 -15.86 -17.30 10.49
C ARG A 533 -14.93 -18.21 9.70
N ILE A 534 -15.50 -18.97 8.78
CA ILE A 534 -14.74 -19.84 7.88
C ILE A 534 -15.09 -19.49 6.45
N VAL A 535 -14.06 -19.30 5.63
CA VAL A 535 -14.18 -19.24 4.18
C VAL A 535 -13.28 -20.30 3.56
N VAL A 536 -13.84 -21.24 2.80
CA VAL A 536 -13.06 -22.24 2.04
C VAL A 536 -13.01 -21.83 0.57
N CYS A 537 -11.79 -21.68 0.06
CA CYS A 537 -11.49 -21.26 -1.29
C CYS A 537 -10.68 -22.31 -2.05
N MET A 538 -11.30 -22.96 -3.03
CA MET A 538 -10.66 -23.94 -3.91
C MET A 538 -11.48 -24.08 -5.21
N SER A 539 -10.84 -24.39 -6.34
CA SER A 539 -11.61 -24.73 -7.55
C SER A 539 -11.91 -26.22 -7.64
N PRO A 540 -12.91 -26.63 -8.44
CA PRO A 540 -13.20 -28.04 -8.67
C PRO A 540 -12.01 -28.86 -9.17
N GLU A 541 -11.14 -28.29 -10.00
CA GLU A 541 -9.92 -28.98 -10.42
C GLU A 541 -8.90 -29.13 -9.28
N SER A 542 -8.92 -28.20 -8.31
CA SER A 542 -8.07 -28.31 -7.12
C SER A 542 -8.59 -29.44 -6.22
N SER A 543 -9.91 -29.63 -6.15
CA SER A 543 -10.53 -30.80 -5.51
C SER A 543 -10.11 -32.12 -6.15
N GLN A 544 -10.11 -32.19 -7.49
CA GLN A 544 -9.64 -33.38 -8.22
C GLN A 544 -8.16 -33.67 -7.94
N ARG A 545 -7.31 -32.65 -7.91
CA ARG A 545 -5.88 -32.82 -7.58
C ARG A 545 -5.69 -33.24 -6.13
N LEU A 546 -6.45 -32.67 -5.20
CA LEU A 546 -6.42 -33.05 -3.80
C LEU A 546 -6.83 -34.52 -3.61
N ALA A 547 -7.85 -34.99 -4.33
CA ALA A 547 -8.28 -36.38 -4.31
C ALA A 547 -7.21 -37.37 -4.85
N ALA A 548 -6.34 -36.91 -5.75
CA ALA A 548 -5.23 -37.70 -6.28
C ALA A 548 -3.92 -37.54 -5.48
N ALA A 549 -3.87 -36.63 -4.50
CA ALA A 549 -2.66 -36.31 -3.78
C ALA A 549 -2.32 -37.39 -2.74
N GLN A 550 -1.05 -37.77 -2.67
CA GLN A 550 -0.53 -38.77 -1.73
C GLN A 550 0.26 -38.15 -0.57
N TYR A 551 0.89 -37.00 -0.79
CA TYR A 551 1.70 -36.29 0.20
C TYR A 551 1.19 -34.86 0.30
N LEU A 552 0.69 -34.50 1.48
CA LEU A 552 0.11 -33.19 1.74
C LEU A 552 0.94 -32.41 2.75
N GLN A 553 0.89 -31.09 2.61
CA GLN A 553 1.51 -30.13 3.51
C GLN A 553 0.48 -29.07 3.86
N SER A 554 0.55 -28.56 5.08
CA SER A 554 -0.29 -27.45 5.52
C SER A 554 0.45 -26.44 6.38
N ASP A 555 0.17 -25.16 6.18
CA ASP A 555 0.79 -24.04 6.89
C ASP A 555 -0.22 -22.88 7.08
N ILE A 556 0.04 -21.98 8.03
CA ILE A 556 -0.81 -20.82 8.33
C ILE A 556 -0.05 -19.51 8.12
N ALA A 557 -0.60 -18.63 7.28
CA ALA A 557 -0.10 -17.28 7.10
C ALA A 557 -0.92 -16.26 7.92
N PHE A 558 -0.20 -15.45 8.71
CA PHE A 558 -0.78 -14.46 9.64
C PHE A 558 -0.84 -13.03 9.09
N LYS A 559 -0.06 -12.72 8.06
CA LYS A 559 0.27 -11.32 7.68
C LYS A 559 -0.61 -10.76 6.57
N ARG A 560 -1.32 -11.62 5.85
CA ARG A 560 -1.90 -11.24 4.57
C ARG A 560 -3.25 -10.56 4.72
N VAL A 561 -4.20 -11.17 5.43
CA VAL A 561 -5.55 -10.66 5.60
C VAL A 561 -5.76 -10.20 7.04
N SER A 562 -6.16 -8.94 7.22
CA SER A 562 -6.38 -8.39 8.56
C SER A 562 -7.59 -9.06 9.21
N GLY A 563 -7.40 -9.62 10.42
CA GLY A 563 -8.45 -10.27 11.20
C GLY A 563 -8.75 -11.72 10.81
N PHE A 564 -8.02 -12.29 9.85
CA PHE A 564 -8.13 -13.69 9.44
C PHE A 564 -6.75 -14.33 9.33
N LEU A 565 -6.72 -15.62 9.60
CA LEU A 565 -5.61 -16.52 9.38
C LEU A 565 -5.85 -17.21 8.04
N GLU A 566 -4.82 -17.27 7.20
CA GLU A 566 -4.89 -17.96 5.92
C GLU A 566 -4.24 -19.34 6.08
N PHE A 567 -5.08 -20.36 6.29
CA PHE A 567 -4.68 -21.76 6.34
C PHE A 567 -4.62 -22.33 4.92
N GLU A 568 -3.45 -22.81 4.51
CA GLU A 568 -3.20 -23.32 3.17
C GLU A 568 -2.89 -24.81 3.22
N ILE A 569 -3.50 -25.57 2.30
CA ILE A 569 -3.17 -26.98 2.05
C ILE A 569 -2.60 -27.08 0.64
N GLY A 570 -1.42 -27.65 0.54
CA GLY A 570 -0.71 -27.82 -0.72
C GLY A 570 0.16 -29.07 -0.73
N GLY A 571 0.89 -29.25 -1.82
CA GLY A 571 1.82 -30.36 -1.98
C GLY A 571 2.66 -30.22 -3.23
N LEU A 572 3.66 -31.10 -3.38
CA LEU A 572 4.48 -31.18 -4.58
C LEU A 572 3.79 -32.07 -5.60
N HIS A 573 3.42 -31.48 -6.74
CA HIS A 573 2.99 -32.26 -7.90
C HIS A 573 4.21 -32.85 -8.60
N ARG A 574 4.58 -34.09 -8.23
CA ARG A 574 5.83 -34.75 -8.68
C ARG A 574 6.00 -34.77 -10.20
N ASP A 575 4.92 -35.00 -10.92
CA ASP A 575 4.92 -34.98 -12.38
C ASP A 575 5.24 -33.61 -13.00
N ALA A 576 4.91 -32.52 -12.31
CA ALA A 576 5.19 -31.16 -12.78
C ALA A 576 6.42 -30.57 -12.08
N ASN A 577 6.97 -31.27 -11.09
CA ASN A 577 7.98 -30.80 -10.14
C ASN A 577 7.68 -29.39 -9.61
N MET A 578 6.42 -29.16 -9.19
CA MET A 578 5.94 -27.83 -8.81
C MET A 578 5.06 -27.88 -7.57
N ALA A 579 5.18 -26.86 -6.72
CA ALA A 579 4.30 -26.60 -5.59
C ALA A 579 2.89 -26.26 -6.08
N ILE A 580 1.88 -26.99 -5.63
CA ILE A 580 0.48 -26.69 -5.96
C ILE A 580 -0.30 -26.43 -4.67
N PRO A 581 -0.97 -25.26 -4.56
CA PRO A 581 -1.96 -25.03 -3.54
C PRO A 581 -3.28 -25.71 -3.93
N TYR A 582 -3.78 -26.60 -3.08
CA TYR A 582 -5.04 -27.30 -3.30
C TYR A 582 -6.22 -26.55 -2.71
N CYS A 583 -6.04 -25.96 -1.52
CA CYS A 583 -7.10 -25.26 -0.80
C CYS A 583 -6.52 -24.12 0.02
N ARG A 584 -7.23 -22.99 0.04
CA ARG A 584 -6.97 -21.87 0.95
C ARG A 584 -8.19 -21.63 1.81
N VAL A 585 -7.98 -21.41 3.08
CA VAL A 585 -9.04 -21.23 4.06
C VAL A 585 -8.76 -19.97 4.86
N TYR A 586 -9.72 -19.05 4.91
CA TYR A 586 -9.65 -17.90 5.80
C TYR A 586 -10.45 -18.20 7.06
N ILE A 587 -9.79 -18.17 8.21
CA ILE A 587 -10.37 -18.51 9.50
C ILE A 587 -9.94 -17.52 10.59
N ASN A 588 -10.83 -17.10 11.49
CA ASN A 588 -10.51 -16.11 12.54
C ASN A 588 -10.09 -16.73 13.89
N ARG A 589 -9.93 -18.07 13.95
CA ARG A 589 -9.58 -18.85 15.15
C ARG A 589 -8.74 -20.06 14.75
N GLN A 590 -7.83 -20.49 15.64
CA GLN A 590 -7.02 -21.70 15.41
C GLN A 590 -7.44 -22.92 16.25
N SER A 591 -8.63 -22.91 16.85
CA SER A 591 -9.05 -24.03 17.71
C SER A 591 -9.19 -25.35 16.96
N ALA A 592 -9.14 -26.46 17.70
CA ALA A 592 -9.31 -27.80 17.17
C ALA A 592 -10.69 -28.01 16.54
N ALA A 593 -11.73 -27.48 17.17
CA ALA A 593 -13.09 -27.51 16.62
C ALA A 593 -13.18 -26.78 15.27
N ALA A 594 -12.53 -25.62 15.17
CA ALA A 594 -12.54 -24.81 13.95
C ALA A 594 -11.87 -25.55 12.79
N HIS A 595 -10.69 -26.12 13.03
CA HIS A 595 -9.98 -26.92 12.02
C HIS A 595 -10.70 -28.22 11.65
N ALA A 596 -11.35 -28.90 12.61
CA ALA A 596 -12.15 -30.09 12.32
C ALA A 596 -13.29 -29.80 11.34
N ILE A 597 -13.98 -28.66 11.51
CA ILE A 597 -15.01 -28.18 10.58
C ILE A 597 -14.38 -27.88 9.21
N VAL A 598 -13.22 -27.24 9.16
CA VAL A 598 -12.50 -26.96 7.92
C VAL A 598 -12.22 -28.25 7.14
N PHE A 599 -11.65 -29.27 7.78
CA PHE A 599 -11.35 -30.55 7.12
C PHE A 599 -12.60 -31.26 6.63
N GLN A 600 -13.66 -31.29 7.46
CA GLN A 600 -14.96 -31.83 7.05
C GLN A 600 -15.48 -31.12 5.80
N LYS A 601 -15.47 -29.79 5.77
CA LYS A 601 -15.98 -29.01 4.63
C LYS A 601 -15.15 -29.23 3.37
N ILE A 602 -13.83 -29.38 3.49
CA ILE A 602 -12.98 -29.73 2.35
C ILE A 602 -13.34 -31.10 1.77
N GLU A 603 -13.58 -32.10 2.63
CA GLU A 603 -13.97 -33.43 2.15
C GLU A 603 -15.36 -33.46 1.50
N GLU A 604 -16.32 -32.72 2.05
CA GLU A 604 -17.65 -32.53 1.44
C GLU A 604 -17.54 -31.91 0.03
N LEU A 605 -16.67 -30.90 -0.13
CA LEU A 605 -16.42 -30.25 -1.43
C LEU A 605 -15.72 -31.20 -2.41
N VAL A 606 -14.75 -31.99 -1.96
CA VAL A 606 -14.10 -32.99 -2.82
C VAL A 606 -15.10 -34.06 -3.27
N LEU A 607 -15.95 -34.54 -2.37
CA LEU A 607 -17.00 -35.49 -2.70
C LEU A 607 -17.97 -34.90 -3.74
N GLN A 608 -18.38 -33.63 -3.56
CA GLN A 608 -19.24 -32.93 -4.50
C GLN A 608 -18.62 -32.83 -5.90
N ASP A 609 -17.33 -32.50 -5.99
CA ASP A 609 -16.66 -32.25 -7.27
C ASP A 609 -16.23 -33.53 -8.00
N THR A 610 -15.86 -34.58 -7.25
CA THR A 610 -15.26 -35.80 -7.80
C THR A 610 -16.20 -37.00 -7.77
N GLY A 611 -17.31 -36.90 -7.04
CA GLY A 611 -18.21 -38.02 -6.75
C GLY A 611 -17.60 -39.09 -5.84
N LYS A 612 -16.40 -38.86 -5.28
CA LYS A 612 -15.68 -39.80 -4.41
C LYS A 612 -15.14 -39.09 -3.17
N PRO A 613 -15.23 -39.69 -1.98
CA PRO A 613 -14.64 -39.10 -0.77
C PRO A 613 -13.11 -39.15 -0.83
N LEU A 614 -12.46 -38.36 0.02
CA LEU A 614 -11.01 -38.44 0.16
C LEU A 614 -10.61 -39.79 0.72
N ARG A 615 -9.62 -40.43 0.09
CA ARG A 615 -9.05 -41.66 0.62
C ARG A 615 -7.85 -41.32 1.49
N TRP A 616 -7.88 -41.83 2.70
CA TRP A 616 -6.76 -41.85 3.65
C TRP A 616 -6.19 -43.26 3.71
N ARG A 617 -4.88 -43.43 3.53
CA ARG A 617 -4.24 -44.75 3.62
C ARG A 617 -4.51 -45.41 4.95
N HIS A 618 -4.31 -44.65 6.03
CA HIS A 618 -4.56 -45.07 7.41
C HIS A 618 -5.94 -45.72 7.59
N LEU A 619 -6.98 -45.16 6.97
CA LEU A 619 -8.35 -45.60 7.16
C LEU A 619 -8.82 -46.64 6.13
N HIS A 620 -8.27 -46.61 4.91
CA HIS A 620 -8.85 -47.30 3.75
C HIS A 620 -7.94 -48.34 3.10
N ALA A 621 -6.68 -48.47 3.53
CA ALA A 621 -5.80 -49.53 3.05
C ALA A 621 -6.20 -50.87 3.67
N ASP A 622 -6.05 -51.95 2.91
CA ASP A 622 -6.29 -53.32 3.37
C ASP A 622 -4.98 -54.01 3.82
N SER A 623 -3.83 -53.41 3.53
CA SER A 623 -2.51 -53.89 3.97
C SER A 623 -1.50 -52.75 4.16
N LEU A 624 -0.41 -53.04 4.88
CA LEU A 624 0.69 -52.09 5.07
C LEU A 624 1.46 -51.76 3.77
N ASP A 625 1.35 -52.58 2.74
CA ASP A 625 2.02 -52.36 1.45
C ASP A 625 1.16 -51.57 0.45
N GLU A 626 -0.12 -51.34 0.77
CA GLU A 626 -1.03 -50.62 -0.11
C GLU A 626 -0.84 -49.10 0.00
N HIS A 627 -0.59 -48.44 -1.13
CA HIS A 627 -0.34 -47.00 -1.22
C HIS A 627 -1.55 -46.23 -1.75
N THR A 628 -2.73 -46.49 -1.18
CA THR A 628 -3.99 -45.84 -1.58
C THR A 628 -4.22 -44.54 -0.81
N GLY A 629 -4.67 -43.49 -1.52
CA GLY A 629 -5.03 -42.21 -0.91
C GLY A 629 -3.85 -41.43 -0.32
N ILE A 630 -4.15 -40.55 0.63
CA ILE A 630 -3.20 -39.73 1.37
C ILE A 630 -2.35 -40.64 2.26
N LEU A 631 -1.05 -40.66 1.99
CA LEU A 631 -0.04 -41.48 2.65
C LEU A 631 0.59 -40.76 3.86
N GLN A 632 0.79 -39.45 3.75
CA GLN A 632 1.39 -38.61 4.79
C GLN A 632 0.86 -37.19 4.72
N TRP A 633 0.75 -36.56 5.89
CA TRP A 633 0.44 -35.15 6.06
C TRP A 633 1.54 -34.47 6.88
N ALA A 634 2.19 -33.45 6.31
CA ALA A 634 3.21 -32.67 7.01
C ALA A 634 2.66 -31.29 7.44
N GLY A 635 2.99 -30.87 8.66
CA GLY A 635 2.53 -29.61 9.22
C GLY A 635 3.46 -29.03 10.27
N ASP A 636 3.11 -27.86 10.81
CA ASP A 636 3.78 -27.26 11.95
C ASP A 636 3.31 -27.88 13.28
N GLN A 637 3.79 -27.35 14.40
CA GLN A 637 3.45 -27.83 15.74
C GLN A 637 2.25 -27.08 16.36
N HIS A 638 1.29 -26.59 15.57
CA HIS A 638 0.11 -25.93 16.11
C HIS A 638 -0.92 -26.95 16.64
N GLY A 639 -1.20 -26.90 17.96
CA GLY A 639 -2.02 -27.89 18.66
C GLY A 639 -3.44 -28.02 18.10
N GLY A 640 -4.12 -26.89 17.90
CA GLY A 640 -5.48 -26.87 17.34
C GLY A 640 -5.56 -27.40 15.90
N GLN A 641 -4.53 -27.21 15.08
CA GLN A 641 -4.52 -27.69 13.69
C GLN A 641 -4.37 -29.21 13.65
N ALA A 642 -3.35 -29.73 14.34
CA ALA A 642 -3.09 -31.16 14.42
C ALA A 642 -4.27 -31.90 15.05
N LYS A 643 -4.78 -31.43 16.21
CA LYS A 643 -5.93 -32.02 16.87
C LYS A 643 -7.19 -31.97 15.99
N GLY A 644 -7.44 -30.85 15.31
CA GLY A 644 -8.56 -30.73 14.36
C GLY A 644 -8.53 -31.78 13.25
N LEU A 645 -7.35 -32.06 12.69
CA LEU A 645 -7.16 -33.15 11.71
C LEU A 645 -7.43 -34.52 12.35
N GLY A 646 -6.90 -34.76 13.55
CA GLY A 646 -7.13 -36.00 14.30
C GLY A 646 -8.62 -36.26 14.60
N LEU A 647 -9.35 -35.23 15.02
CA LEU A 647 -10.79 -35.29 15.28
C LEU A 647 -11.59 -35.60 14.02
N HIS A 648 -11.20 -35.00 12.89
CA HIS A 648 -11.81 -35.29 11.59
C HIS A 648 -11.58 -36.75 11.18
N LEU A 649 -10.35 -37.26 11.28
CA LEU A 649 -10.04 -38.66 11.00
C LEU A 649 -10.77 -39.63 11.92
N GLN A 650 -10.90 -39.29 13.19
CA GLN A 650 -11.68 -40.06 14.15
C GLN A 650 -13.16 -40.11 13.77
N SER A 651 -13.73 -38.99 13.29
CA SER A 651 -15.10 -38.96 12.77
C SER A 651 -15.27 -39.88 11.56
N LEU A 652 -14.33 -39.86 10.62
CA LEU A 652 -14.34 -40.76 9.47
C LEU A 652 -14.23 -42.24 9.86
N ALA A 653 -13.32 -42.55 10.80
CA ALA A 653 -13.13 -43.92 11.30
C ALA A 653 -14.40 -44.49 11.94
N ARG A 654 -15.17 -43.68 12.68
CA ARG A 654 -16.46 -44.09 13.25
C ARG A 654 -17.51 -44.44 12.18
N ASN A 655 -17.41 -43.83 11.00
CA ASN A 655 -18.29 -44.11 9.87
C ASN A 655 -17.83 -45.31 9.02
N LEU A 656 -16.71 -45.95 9.37
CA LEU A 656 -16.16 -47.14 8.72
C LEU A 656 -16.25 -48.37 9.65
N PRO A 657 -17.46 -48.92 9.89
CA PRO A 657 -17.66 -49.98 10.88
C PRO A 657 -16.92 -51.27 10.49
N GLY A 658 -16.33 -51.94 11.48
CA GLY A 658 -15.70 -53.25 11.30
C GLY A 658 -14.24 -53.23 10.83
N ARG A 659 -13.64 -52.06 10.59
CA ARG A 659 -12.24 -51.93 10.22
C ARG A 659 -11.31 -52.02 11.44
N ARG A 660 -10.32 -52.90 11.37
CA ARG A 660 -9.24 -53.04 12.35
C ARG A 660 -8.05 -52.16 11.96
N ASP A 661 -7.29 -51.71 12.95
CA ASP A 661 -6.06 -50.98 12.70
C ASP A 661 -4.98 -51.91 12.11
N LEU A 662 -4.19 -51.42 11.16
CA LEU A 662 -3.17 -52.23 10.49
C LEU A 662 -1.90 -52.44 11.33
N HIS A 663 -1.67 -51.59 12.33
CA HIS A 663 -0.49 -51.64 13.20
C HIS A 663 -0.79 -52.33 14.54
N GLU A 664 -2.03 -52.19 15.01
CA GLU A 664 -2.58 -52.80 16.23
C GLU A 664 -3.86 -53.60 15.87
N PRO A 665 -3.74 -54.80 15.28
CA PRO A 665 -4.88 -55.53 14.71
C PRO A 665 -5.96 -55.94 15.73
N ASP A 666 -5.63 -55.94 17.01
CA ASP A 666 -6.56 -56.20 18.11
C ASP A 666 -7.57 -55.06 18.31
N ARG A 667 -7.22 -53.83 17.90
CA ARG A 667 -8.03 -52.62 18.07
C ARG A 667 -8.83 -52.27 16.82
N MET A 668 -10.00 -51.68 17.02
CA MET A 668 -10.81 -51.12 15.93
C MET A 668 -10.35 -49.71 15.59
N LEU A 669 -10.40 -49.31 14.31
CA LEU A 669 -10.07 -47.93 13.93
C LEU A 669 -10.95 -46.89 14.64
N SER A 670 -12.20 -47.23 14.93
CA SER A 670 -13.15 -46.36 15.65
C SER A 670 -12.83 -46.17 17.13
N GLU A 671 -11.94 -47.00 17.70
CA GLU A 671 -11.51 -46.94 19.11
C GLU A 671 -10.24 -46.09 19.29
N LEU A 672 -9.60 -45.69 18.20
CA LEU A 672 -8.42 -44.82 18.25
C LEU A 672 -8.80 -43.40 18.68
N THR A 673 -7.94 -42.79 19.49
CA THR A 673 -8.00 -41.38 19.83
C THR A 673 -7.57 -40.51 18.64
N GLU A 674 -7.92 -39.22 18.69
CA GLU A 674 -7.53 -38.24 17.68
C GLU A 674 -6.00 -38.19 17.46
N TYR A 675 -5.20 -38.40 18.52
CA TYR A 675 -3.75 -38.43 18.45
C TYR A 675 -3.19 -39.74 17.88
N GLU A 676 -3.82 -40.86 18.20
CA GLU A 676 -3.44 -42.16 17.63
C GLU A 676 -3.70 -42.21 16.13
N HIS A 677 -4.75 -41.54 15.64
CA HIS A 677 -4.91 -41.34 14.19
C HIS A 677 -3.73 -40.55 13.61
N LEU A 678 -3.34 -39.44 14.22
CA LEU A 678 -2.19 -38.63 13.75
C LEU A 678 -0.90 -39.44 13.70
N GLN A 679 -0.65 -40.34 14.66
CA GLN A 679 0.56 -41.19 14.67
C GLN A 679 0.73 -42.06 13.41
N ARG A 680 -0.35 -42.35 12.66
CA ARG A 680 -0.29 -43.15 11.41
C ARG A 680 -0.06 -42.32 10.14
N LEU A 681 -0.12 -40.98 10.17
CA LEU A 681 0.05 -40.17 8.95
C LEU A 681 0.75 -38.82 9.13
N PHE A 682 0.78 -38.25 10.33
CA PHE A 682 1.21 -36.88 10.55
C PHE A 682 2.72 -36.81 10.82
N ARG A 683 3.39 -35.91 10.12
CA ARG A 683 4.82 -35.62 10.30
C ARG A 683 5.03 -34.14 10.59
N LEU A 684 5.87 -33.83 11.56
CA LEU A 684 6.23 -32.45 11.85
C LEU A 684 7.29 -31.93 10.89
N CYS A 685 7.14 -30.68 10.47
CA CYS A 685 8.14 -29.96 9.71
C CYS A 685 9.41 -29.78 10.56
N SER A 686 10.53 -30.38 10.12
CA SER A 686 11.80 -30.31 10.83
C SER A 686 12.33 -28.89 10.94
N VAL A 687 12.10 -28.05 9.92
CA VAL A 687 12.53 -26.64 9.91
C VAL A 687 11.81 -25.84 11.00
N HIS A 688 10.50 -26.03 11.17
CA HIS A 688 9.75 -25.36 12.24
C HIS A 688 10.20 -25.82 13.63
N VAL A 689 10.45 -27.12 13.78
CA VAL A 689 10.96 -27.69 15.04
C VAL A 689 12.36 -27.12 15.35
N GLU A 690 13.26 -27.07 14.38
CA GLU A 690 14.61 -26.52 14.52
C GLU A 690 14.59 -25.03 14.88
N ARG A 691 13.77 -24.22 14.21
CA ARG A 691 13.57 -22.79 14.54
C ARG A 691 13.09 -22.62 15.99
N ASN A 692 12.15 -23.46 16.44
CA ASN A 692 11.66 -23.44 17.82
C ASN A 692 12.75 -23.85 18.84
N ILE A 693 13.61 -24.81 18.49
CA ILE A 693 14.78 -25.18 19.30
C ILE A 693 15.79 -24.02 19.36
N ASP A 694 16.02 -23.33 18.24
CA ASP A 694 16.95 -22.20 18.18
C ASP A 694 16.47 -21.02 19.02
N ALA A 695 15.18 -20.72 19.00
CA ALA A 695 14.56 -19.69 19.83
C ALA A 695 14.52 -20.06 21.33
N SER A 696 14.67 -21.35 21.67
CA SER A 696 14.60 -21.81 23.06
C SER A 696 15.79 -21.29 23.88
N PRO A 697 15.57 -20.67 25.05
CA PRO A 697 16.62 -20.10 25.90
C PRO A 697 17.29 -21.20 26.75
N VAL A 698 17.89 -22.19 26.10
CA VAL A 698 18.65 -23.28 26.71
C VAL A 698 20.08 -23.35 26.13
N PRO A 699 21.06 -23.93 26.85
CA PRO A 699 22.42 -24.05 26.34
C PRO A 699 22.51 -24.84 25.03
N GLN A 700 23.53 -24.56 24.21
CA GLN A 700 23.71 -25.22 22.91
C GLN A 700 23.88 -26.75 23.04
N THR A 701 24.44 -27.24 24.15
CA THR A 701 24.53 -28.68 24.46
C THR A 701 23.14 -29.33 24.56
N VAL A 702 22.19 -28.64 25.18
CA VAL A 702 20.79 -29.08 25.27
C VAL A 702 20.10 -28.97 23.91
N LYS A 703 20.34 -27.90 23.14
CA LYS A 703 19.82 -27.77 21.77
C LYS A 703 20.28 -28.91 20.85
N LYS A 704 21.53 -29.38 21.00
CA LYS A 704 22.04 -30.54 20.25
C LYS A 704 21.26 -31.82 20.60
N LYS A 705 20.94 -32.05 21.88
CA LYS A 705 20.09 -33.18 22.31
C LYS A 705 18.65 -33.04 21.80
N MET A 706 18.07 -31.83 21.82
CA MET A 706 16.75 -31.60 21.24
C MET A 706 16.72 -31.94 19.74
N ARG A 707 17.75 -31.52 18.98
CA ARG A 707 17.86 -31.85 17.54
C ARG A 707 18.08 -33.34 17.29
N SER A 708 18.76 -34.07 18.19
CA SER A 708 19.00 -35.51 17.99
C SER A 708 17.73 -36.34 17.99
N LEU A 709 16.66 -35.86 18.62
CA LEU A 709 15.34 -36.51 18.63
C LEU A 709 14.65 -36.49 17.25
N ILE A 710 15.08 -35.62 16.33
CA ILE A 710 14.58 -35.56 14.95
C ILE A 710 15.30 -36.62 14.13
N CYS A 711 14.76 -37.84 14.09
CA CYS A 711 15.48 -38.99 13.54
C CYS A 711 14.55 -40.12 13.08
N VAL A 712 15.13 -41.14 12.43
CA VAL A 712 14.40 -42.37 12.10
C VAL A 712 14.34 -43.27 13.33
N THR A 713 15.50 -43.60 13.89
CA THR A 713 15.64 -44.35 15.15
C THR A 713 16.56 -43.60 16.10
N HIS A 714 16.29 -43.72 17.40
CA HIS A 714 17.07 -43.06 18.46
C HIS A 714 17.62 -44.10 19.45
N PRO A 715 18.93 -44.10 19.75
CA PRO A 715 19.54 -45.13 20.61
C PRO A 715 19.05 -45.09 22.07
N ASP A 716 18.77 -43.90 22.62
CA ASP A 716 18.19 -43.73 23.95
C ASP A 716 17.24 -42.51 23.98
N PHE A 717 16.03 -42.69 23.45
CA PHE A 717 15.05 -41.59 23.31
C PHE A 717 14.63 -41.04 24.68
N GLU A 718 14.23 -41.94 25.60
CA GLU A 718 13.73 -41.57 26.92
C GLU A 718 14.82 -40.99 27.83
N GLY A 719 16.05 -41.52 27.75
CA GLY A 719 17.19 -40.93 28.46
C GLY A 719 17.56 -39.56 27.93
N THR A 720 17.40 -39.32 26.62
CA THR A 720 17.63 -38.00 26.02
C THR A 720 16.59 -36.98 26.47
N LEU A 721 15.30 -37.35 26.55
CA LEU A 721 14.26 -36.49 27.13
C LEU A 721 14.57 -36.11 28.59
N ARG A 722 14.95 -37.10 29.41
CA ARG A 722 15.36 -36.86 30.81
C ARG A 722 16.57 -35.93 30.89
N ALA A 723 17.56 -36.11 30.03
CA ALA A 723 18.74 -35.24 29.97
C ALA A 723 18.38 -33.81 29.56
N ILE A 724 17.48 -33.62 28.59
CA ILE A 724 17.00 -32.28 28.20
C ILE A 724 16.29 -31.59 29.37
N ALA A 725 15.43 -32.30 30.09
CA ALA A 725 14.71 -31.76 31.23
C ALA A 725 15.66 -31.39 32.39
N ALA A 726 16.65 -32.23 32.67
CA ALA A 726 17.62 -32.00 33.74
C ALA A 726 18.64 -30.90 33.41
N GLU A 727 19.30 -30.97 32.25
CA GLU A 727 20.37 -30.04 31.85
C GLU A 727 19.84 -28.69 31.36
N GLY A 728 18.62 -28.65 30.81
CA GLY A 728 17.99 -27.43 30.31
C GLY A 728 17.26 -26.62 31.38
N GLY A 729 17.26 -27.07 32.64
CA GLY A 729 16.54 -26.45 33.76
C GLY A 729 15.04 -26.29 33.48
N LYS A 730 14.41 -25.26 34.07
CA LYS A 730 12.96 -25.01 33.91
C LYS A 730 12.53 -24.88 32.43
N LYS A 731 13.39 -24.33 31.57
CA LYS A 731 13.09 -24.13 30.14
C LYS A 731 13.19 -25.42 29.35
N GLY A 732 14.19 -26.27 29.63
CA GLY A 732 14.30 -27.61 29.06
C GLY A 732 13.17 -28.53 29.50
N ALA A 733 12.85 -28.54 30.80
CA ALA A 733 11.71 -29.31 31.33
C ALA A 733 10.38 -28.86 30.70
N ALA A 734 10.12 -27.55 30.63
CA ALA A 734 8.93 -27.03 29.97
C ALA A 734 8.85 -27.41 28.48
N TRP A 735 9.98 -27.47 27.77
CA TRP A 735 10.02 -27.93 26.38
C TRP A 735 9.65 -29.42 26.26
N VAL A 736 10.13 -30.27 27.16
CA VAL A 736 9.77 -31.70 27.19
C VAL A 736 8.29 -31.88 27.53
N ASP A 737 7.80 -31.17 28.55
CA ASP A 737 6.40 -31.19 28.96
C ASP A 737 5.47 -30.72 27.84
N ASP A 738 5.88 -29.72 27.05
CA ASP A 738 5.17 -29.27 25.85
C ASP A 738 5.03 -30.41 24.82
N LYS A 739 6.12 -31.12 24.49
CA LYS A 739 6.07 -32.22 23.50
C LYS A 739 5.26 -33.41 23.98
N LEU A 740 5.34 -33.74 25.26
CA LEU A 740 4.54 -34.80 25.87
C LEU A 740 3.06 -34.45 25.88
N ARG A 741 2.72 -33.20 26.25
CA ARG A 741 1.34 -32.71 26.29
C ARG A 741 0.70 -32.66 24.90
N ALA A 742 1.48 -32.29 23.88
CA ALA A 742 1.00 -32.27 22.51
C ALA A 742 0.60 -33.67 22.00
N LYS A 743 1.17 -34.77 22.52
CA LYS A 743 0.91 -36.19 22.17
C LYS A 743 1.22 -36.60 20.71
N PHE A 744 1.10 -35.70 19.73
CA PHE A 744 1.49 -35.93 18.33
C PHE A 744 2.93 -35.51 18.04
N ALA A 745 3.55 -34.67 18.88
CA ALA A 745 4.82 -34.04 18.54
C ALA A 745 6.01 -35.01 18.49
N LEU A 746 6.15 -35.89 19.47
CA LEU A 746 7.26 -36.86 19.49
C LEU A 746 7.14 -37.90 18.36
N PRO A 747 5.97 -38.53 18.11
CA PRO A 747 5.74 -39.34 16.91
C PRO A 747 5.95 -38.59 15.59
N GLY A 748 5.65 -37.28 15.57
CA GLY A 748 5.80 -36.45 14.38
C GLY A 748 7.24 -36.11 14.00
N ILE A 749 8.21 -36.17 14.94
CA ILE A 749 9.64 -35.90 14.67
C ILE A 749 10.50 -37.16 14.62
N CYS A 750 10.03 -38.28 15.18
CA CYS A 750 10.78 -39.52 15.29
C CYS A 750 10.00 -40.70 14.72
N TRP A 751 10.52 -41.32 13.64
CA TRP A 751 9.80 -42.38 12.92
C TRP A 751 9.50 -43.59 13.81
N GLU A 752 10.45 -44.04 14.64
CA GLU A 752 10.27 -45.22 15.51
C GLU A 752 9.14 -45.06 16.53
N LYS A 753 8.73 -43.81 16.80
CA LYS A 753 7.61 -43.46 17.68
C LYS A 753 6.30 -43.27 16.89
N SER A 754 6.37 -43.29 15.57
CA SER A 754 5.23 -43.21 14.65
C SER A 754 4.80 -44.60 14.19
N HIS A 755 3.61 -44.68 13.63
CA HIS A 755 3.14 -45.86 12.89
C HIS A 755 3.15 -45.62 11.38
N ILE A 756 3.81 -44.58 10.88
CA ILE A 756 3.97 -44.37 9.44
C ILE A 756 4.95 -45.43 8.91
N PRO A 757 4.66 -46.16 7.81
CA PRO A 757 5.63 -47.08 7.22
C PRO A 757 6.93 -46.37 6.83
N LEU A 758 8.07 -47.02 7.03
CA LEU A 758 9.39 -46.41 6.84
C LEU A 758 9.58 -45.81 5.45
N VAL A 759 9.15 -46.53 4.40
CA VAL A 759 9.25 -46.06 3.01
C VAL A 759 8.44 -44.77 2.81
N ILE A 760 7.23 -44.69 3.37
CA ILE A 760 6.39 -43.49 3.28
C ILE A 760 7.02 -42.33 4.06
N TRP A 761 7.55 -42.60 5.25
CA TRP A 761 8.26 -41.60 6.05
C TRP A 761 9.47 -41.03 5.32
N GLN A 762 10.27 -41.89 4.69
CA GLN A 762 11.49 -41.48 3.97
C GLN A 762 11.18 -40.73 2.67
N VAL A 763 10.10 -41.09 1.98
CA VAL A 763 9.69 -40.46 0.71
C VAL A 763 8.95 -39.14 0.91
N GLY A 764 8.28 -38.98 2.06
CA GLY A 764 7.60 -37.74 2.42
C GLY A 764 8.59 -36.63 2.77
N ASP A 765 8.22 -35.39 2.45
CA ASP A 765 9.07 -34.24 2.74
C ASP A 765 9.15 -33.98 4.24
N ALA A 766 10.37 -33.81 4.75
CA ALA A 766 10.58 -33.42 6.15
C ALA A 766 10.35 -31.91 6.39
N THR A 767 10.17 -31.12 5.31
CA THR A 767 10.11 -29.66 5.36
C THR A 767 8.89 -29.14 4.61
N THR A 768 8.30 -28.05 5.11
CA THR A 768 7.20 -27.32 4.44
C THR A 768 7.70 -26.19 3.53
N ASN A 769 8.96 -26.23 3.09
CA ASN A 769 9.57 -25.20 2.24
C ASN A 769 8.74 -24.88 0.99
N THR A 770 8.08 -25.90 0.43
CA THR A 770 7.18 -25.79 -0.70
C THR A 770 6.01 -24.83 -0.41
N LEU A 771 5.37 -24.93 0.76
CA LEU A 771 4.33 -23.99 1.19
C LEU A 771 4.90 -22.65 1.64
N GLU A 772 6.05 -22.62 2.32
CA GLU A 772 6.69 -21.36 2.73
C GLU A 772 7.00 -20.46 1.51
N ALA A 773 7.44 -21.07 0.39
CA ALA A 773 7.66 -20.35 -0.86
C ALA A 773 6.35 -19.80 -1.45
N LEU A 774 5.26 -20.56 -1.40
CA LEU A 774 3.93 -20.09 -1.82
C LEU A 774 3.46 -18.92 -0.96
N HIS A 775 3.64 -19.00 0.36
CA HIS A 775 3.35 -17.92 1.29
C HIS A 775 4.20 -16.66 1.02
N ALA A 776 5.48 -16.82 0.69
CA ALA A 776 6.36 -15.70 0.37
C ALA A 776 5.93 -14.97 -0.92
N ASP A 777 5.60 -15.70 -1.98
CA ASP A 777 5.10 -15.14 -3.26
C ASP A 777 3.83 -14.33 -3.01
N VAL A 778 2.86 -14.94 -2.32
CA VAL A 778 1.57 -14.33 -2.02
C VAL A 778 1.70 -13.09 -1.13
N ASN A 779 2.60 -13.10 -0.15
CA ASN A 779 2.88 -11.95 0.71
C ASN A 779 3.52 -10.77 -0.03
N SER A 780 4.14 -11.01 -1.20
CA SER A 780 4.71 -9.95 -2.03
C SER A 780 3.63 -9.12 -2.74
N GLU A 781 2.44 -9.69 -2.95
CA GLU A 781 1.29 -9.04 -3.57
C GLU A 781 0.56 -8.06 -2.62
N GLY A 782 0.81 -8.16 -1.32
CA GLY A 782 0.25 -7.27 -0.31
C GLY A 782 0.09 -7.93 1.06
N LYS A 783 0.39 -7.16 2.11
CA LYS A 783 0.17 -7.53 3.51
C LYS A 783 -0.89 -6.63 4.12
N PHE A 784 -1.59 -7.16 5.13
CA PHE A 784 -2.67 -6.49 5.85
C PHE A 784 -3.82 -6.01 4.94
N CYS A 785 -4.13 -6.81 3.93
CA CYS A 785 -5.28 -6.62 3.03
C CYS A 785 -6.59 -6.81 3.80
N SER A 786 -7.67 -6.20 3.31
CA SER A 786 -9.04 -6.59 3.66
C SER A 786 -9.34 -8.00 3.15
N LEU A 787 -10.39 -8.64 3.67
CA LEU A 787 -10.79 -9.99 3.23
C LEU A 787 -11.09 -10.04 1.73
N LEU A 788 -11.84 -9.04 1.24
CA LEU A 788 -12.16 -8.92 -0.19
C LEU A 788 -10.91 -8.63 -1.04
N GLY A 789 -10.02 -7.74 -0.54
CA GLY A 789 -8.78 -7.39 -1.23
C GLY A 789 -7.82 -8.57 -1.37
N GLY A 790 -7.60 -9.31 -0.29
CA GLY A 790 -6.79 -10.54 -0.30
C GLY A 790 -7.33 -11.57 -1.29
N LEU A 791 -8.65 -11.82 -1.28
CA LEU A 791 -9.27 -12.78 -2.19
C LEU A 791 -9.19 -12.36 -3.66
N LYS A 792 -9.46 -11.09 -3.98
CA LYS A 792 -9.39 -10.57 -5.36
C LYS A 792 -7.99 -10.75 -5.96
N LYS A 793 -6.94 -10.52 -5.16
CA LYS A 793 -5.55 -10.74 -5.59
C LYS A 793 -5.26 -12.20 -5.93
N VAL A 794 -5.71 -13.15 -5.09
CA VAL A 794 -5.60 -14.58 -5.41
C VAL A 794 -6.30 -14.94 -6.72
N VAL A 795 -7.56 -14.50 -6.89
CA VAL A 795 -8.33 -14.81 -8.10
C VAL A 795 -7.64 -14.25 -9.35
N ALA A 796 -7.11 -13.03 -9.27
CA ALA A 796 -6.37 -12.41 -10.38
C ALA A 796 -5.08 -13.16 -10.72
N ARG A 797 -4.30 -13.55 -9.71
CA ARG A 797 -3.09 -14.38 -9.90
C ARG A 797 -3.42 -15.69 -10.59
N ARG A 798 -4.49 -16.38 -10.16
CA ARG A 798 -4.95 -17.62 -10.81
C ARG A 798 -5.29 -17.41 -12.28
N LYS A 799 -5.97 -16.31 -12.63
CA LYS A 799 -6.26 -15.95 -14.03
C LYS A 799 -4.97 -15.68 -14.83
N ALA A 800 -4.01 -14.96 -14.25
CA ALA A 800 -2.73 -14.70 -14.89
C ALA A 800 -1.95 -16.00 -15.16
N VAL A 801 -1.88 -16.89 -14.18
CA VAL A 801 -1.22 -18.19 -14.30
C VAL A 801 -1.93 -19.09 -15.33
N ALA A 802 -3.25 -19.05 -15.43
CA ALA A 802 -4.00 -19.76 -16.48
C ALA A 802 -3.73 -19.20 -17.89
N LEU A 803 -3.47 -17.89 -18.01
CA LEU A 803 -3.04 -17.28 -19.27
C LEU A 803 -1.63 -17.74 -19.65
N GLU A 804 -0.72 -17.83 -18.67
CA GLU A 804 0.63 -18.37 -18.87
C GLU A 804 0.59 -19.84 -19.36
N ASP A 805 -0.31 -20.68 -18.83
CA ASP A 805 -0.53 -22.04 -19.36
C ASP A 805 -0.95 -22.03 -20.84
N THR A 806 -1.76 -21.05 -21.24
CA THR A 806 -2.19 -20.90 -22.64
C THR A 806 -1.01 -20.51 -23.53
N VAL A 807 -0.09 -19.69 -23.02
CA VAL A 807 1.19 -19.36 -23.69
C VAL A 807 2.03 -20.62 -23.86
N ILE A 808 2.20 -21.43 -22.80
CA ILE A 808 2.95 -22.68 -22.86
C ILE A 808 2.33 -23.65 -23.87
N ASN A 809 1.01 -23.83 -23.85
CA ASN A 809 0.30 -24.68 -24.82
C ASN A 809 0.54 -24.23 -26.26
N THR A 810 0.51 -22.92 -26.49
CA THR A 810 0.76 -22.34 -27.81
C THR A 810 2.21 -22.56 -28.25
N ALA A 811 3.17 -22.38 -27.34
CA ALA A 811 4.57 -22.66 -27.60
C ALA A 811 4.81 -24.15 -27.91
N ASN A 812 4.23 -25.06 -27.13
CA ASN A 812 4.28 -26.50 -27.34
C ASN A 812 3.74 -26.93 -28.69
N LYS A 813 2.56 -26.42 -29.09
CA LYS A 813 1.96 -26.71 -30.40
C LYS A 813 2.86 -26.25 -31.54
N LYS A 814 3.43 -25.03 -31.44
CA LYS A 814 4.37 -24.49 -32.43
C LYS A 814 5.65 -25.32 -32.52
N LEU A 815 6.22 -25.68 -31.37
CA LEU A 815 7.45 -26.48 -31.32
C LEU A 815 7.24 -27.87 -31.93
N LYS A 816 6.12 -28.54 -31.60
CA LYS A 816 5.78 -29.83 -32.17
C LYS A 816 5.62 -29.76 -33.69
N SER A 817 4.86 -28.78 -34.19
CA SER A 817 4.69 -28.57 -35.63
C SER A 817 6.02 -28.31 -36.34
N ALA A 818 6.86 -27.43 -35.79
CA ALA A 818 8.15 -27.11 -36.38
C ALA A 818 9.13 -28.29 -36.35
N HIS A 819 9.05 -29.12 -35.30
CA HIS A 819 9.81 -30.36 -35.20
C HIS A 819 9.39 -31.36 -36.28
N ASP A 820 8.08 -31.60 -36.42
CA ASP A 820 7.52 -32.52 -37.42
C ASP A 820 7.90 -32.06 -38.86
N ASP A 821 7.85 -30.76 -39.12
CA ASP A 821 8.27 -30.16 -40.40
C ASP A 821 9.77 -30.35 -40.66
N ALA A 822 10.62 -30.14 -39.65
CA ALA A 822 12.06 -30.35 -39.75
C ALA A 822 12.41 -31.83 -40.00
N VAL A 823 11.75 -32.75 -39.29
CA VAL A 823 11.90 -34.21 -39.50
C VAL A 823 11.47 -34.60 -40.91
N LYS A 824 10.35 -34.07 -41.40
CA LYS A 824 9.86 -34.32 -42.75
C LYS A 824 10.79 -33.75 -43.82
N ALA A 825 11.28 -32.53 -43.65
CA ALA A 825 12.23 -31.91 -44.57
C ALA A 825 13.56 -32.66 -44.61
N LYS A 826 14.03 -33.17 -43.46
CA LYS A 826 15.23 -34.02 -43.36
C LYS A 826 15.05 -35.35 -44.09
N ALA A 827 13.90 -36.00 -43.90
CA ALA A 827 13.58 -37.24 -44.60
C ALA A 827 13.53 -37.05 -46.13
N GLN A 828 12.94 -35.93 -46.60
CA GLN A 828 12.93 -35.57 -48.02
C GLN A 828 14.34 -35.33 -48.57
N LEU A 829 15.19 -34.60 -47.84
CA LEU A 829 16.59 -34.39 -48.22
C LEU A 829 17.35 -35.72 -48.34
N SER A 830 17.23 -36.61 -47.34
CA SER A 830 17.83 -37.94 -47.38
C SER A 830 17.33 -38.78 -48.56
N GLN A 831 16.03 -38.70 -48.89
CA GLN A 831 15.45 -39.40 -50.03
C GLN A 831 15.97 -38.86 -51.38
N THR A 832 16.12 -37.54 -51.52
CA THR A 832 16.69 -36.91 -52.71
C THR A 832 18.18 -37.28 -52.88
N LEU A 833 18.95 -37.32 -51.78
CA LEU A 833 20.36 -37.73 -51.79
C LEU A 833 20.55 -39.23 -52.12
N GLY A 834 19.58 -40.07 -51.76
CA GLY A 834 19.58 -41.52 -51.99
C GLY A 834 19.20 -41.98 -53.41
N GLN A 835 18.92 -41.08 -54.35
CA GLN A 835 18.57 -41.46 -55.73
C GLN A 835 19.78 -42.05 -56.52
N PRO A 836 19.53 -42.95 -57.51
CA PRO A 836 20.58 -43.68 -58.24
C PRO A 836 21.60 -42.78 -58.94
N GLN A 837 22.84 -43.26 -59.06
CA GLN A 837 23.98 -42.54 -59.65
C GLN A 837 23.73 -42.01 -61.08
N SER A 838 22.86 -42.64 -61.87
CA SER A 838 22.54 -42.24 -63.25
C SER A 838 21.83 -40.88 -63.37
N ARG A 839 21.23 -40.35 -62.28
CA ARG A 839 20.60 -39.03 -62.25
C ARG A 839 21.52 -37.90 -61.77
N ARG A 840 22.70 -38.20 -61.23
CA ARG A 840 23.59 -37.20 -60.61
C ARG A 840 24.27 -36.25 -61.59
N SER A 841 24.31 -36.60 -62.87
CA SER A 841 24.82 -35.77 -63.97
C SER A 841 23.76 -34.89 -64.64
N ASP A 842 22.49 -34.98 -64.20
CA ASP A 842 21.39 -34.15 -64.69
C ASP A 842 21.32 -32.84 -63.88
N GLY A 843 21.38 -31.68 -64.54
CA GLY A 843 21.26 -30.37 -63.88
C GLY A 843 19.94 -30.21 -63.10
N ARG A 844 18.91 -31.00 -63.44
CA ARG A 844 17.63 -31.06 -62.72
C ARG A 844 17.78 -31.67 -61.33
N TYR A 845 18.64 -32.67 -61.16
CA TYR A 845 18.94 -33.31 -59.87
C TYR A 845 19.63 -32.33 -58.91
N THR A 846 20.64 -31.60 -59.39
CA THR A 846 21.33 -30.57 -58.60
C THR A 846 20.35 -29.49 -58.11
N GLN A 847 19.39 -29.09 -58.95
CA GLN A 847 18.36 -28.13 -58.56
C GLN A 847 17.37 -28.69 -57.52
N GLU A 848 17.04 -29.99 -57.59
CA GLU A 848 16.19 -30.66 -56.60
C GLU A 848 16.86 -30.79 -55.23
N VAL A 849 18.15 -31.16 -55.19
CA VAL A 849 18.94 -31.21 -53.94
C VAL A 849 19.03 -29.82 -53.31
N ALA A 850 19.41 -28.79 -54.06
CA ALA A 850 19.51 -27.42 -53.55
C ALA A 850 18.18 -26.88 -53.00
N ARG A 851 17.05 -27.27 -53.61
CA ARG A 851 15.71 -26.95 -53.09
C ARG A 851 15.39 -27.69 -51.80
N ALA A 852 15.75 -28.97 -51.70
CA ALA A 852 15.55 -29.77 -50.49
C ALA A 852 16.42 -29.26 -49.32
N GLU A 853 17.68 -28.91 -49.57
CA GLU A 853 18.58 -28.30 -48.59
C GLU A 853 18.05 -26.96 -48.10
N LYS A 854 17.61 -26.08 -49.00
CA LYS A 854 17.00 -24.79 -48.63
C LYS A 854 15.73 -24.97 -47.78
N ARG A 855 14.90 -25.97 -48.10
CA ARG A 855 13.69 -26.30 -47.33
C ARG A 855 14.03 -26.85 -45.94
N TYR A 856 15.02 -27.73 -45.85
CA TYR A 856 15.52 -28.24 -44.57
C TYR A 856 16.10 -27.12 -43.70
N GLY A 857 16.96 -26.27 -44.25
CA GLY A 857 17.53 -25.13 -43.52
C GLY A 857 16.47 -24.13 -43.04
N ALA A 858 15.42 -23.88 -43.83
CA ALA A 858 14.30 -23.05 -43.40
C ALA A 858 13.46 -23.71 -42.29
N ALA A 859 13.22 -25.02 -42.37
CA ALA A 859 12.50 -25.77 -41.34
C ALA A 859 13.30 -25.85 -40.02
N GLU A 860 14.62 -26.04 -40.10
CA GLU A 860 15.52 -26.04 -38.94
C GLU A 860 15.60 -24.67 -38.27
N ALA A 861 15.68 -23.57 -39.04
CA ALA A 861 15.62 -22.21 -38.51
C ALA A 861 14.26 -21.92 -37.82
N SER A 862 13.16 -22.42 -38.40
CA SER A 862 11.82 -22.32 -37.79
C SER A 862 11.75 -23.10 -36.48
N TYR A 863 12.30 -24.32 -36.43
CA TYR A 863 12.40 -25.13 -35.21
C TYR A 863 13.24 -24.43 -34.13
N ALA A 864 14.40 -23.86 -34.49
CA ALA A 864 15.25 -23.11 -33.55
C ALA A 864 14.52 -21.90 -32.96
N LYS A 865 13.76 -21.15 -33.78
CA LYS A 865 12.93 -20.03 -33.31
C LYS A 865 11.80 -20.49 -32.39
N ALA A 866 11.14 -21.60 -32.72
CA ALA A 866 10.10 -22.20 -31.87
C ALA A 866 10.68 -22.70 -30.54
N LEU A 867 11.89 -23.27 -30.56
CA LEU A 867 12.60 -23.73 -29.36
C LEU A 867 12.97 -22.55 -28.45
N ALA A 868 13.51 -21.46 -29.00
CA ALA A 868 13.79 -20.24 -28.23
C ALA A 868 12.52 -19.65 -27.59
N SER A 869 11.40 -19.64 -28.31
CA SER A 869 10.10 -19.23 -27.75
C SER A 869 9.62 -20.16 -26.64
N SER A 870 9.87 -21.47 -26.74
CA SER A 870 9.54 -22.44 -25.69
C SER A 870 10.45 -22.24 -24.46
N MET A 871 11.75 -22.07 -24.66
CA MET A 871 12.71 -21.78 -23.58
C MET A 871 12.39 -20.47 -22.83
N GLY A 872 11.89 -19.45 -23.54
CA GLY A 872 11.43 -18.20 -22.92
C GLY A 872 10.18 -18.36 -22.04
N ALA A 873 9.45 -19.48 -22.14
CA ALA A 873 8.34 -19.84 -21.28
C ALA A 873 8.76 -20.75 -20.11
N ARG A 874 10.06 -20.87 -19.83
CA ARG A 874 10.56 -21.62 -18.66
C ARG A 874 10.27 -20.85 -17.38
N GLY A 875 9.63 -21.49 -16.40
CA GLY A 875 9.36 -20.91 -15.08
C GLY A 875 8.07 -20.09 -14.96
N ILE A 876 7.21 -20.10 -15.99
CA ILE A 876 5.85 -19.54 -15.94
C ILE A 876 4.80 -20.67 -15.93
N GLY A 877 3.54 -20.34 -15.67
CA GLY A 877 2.40 -21.26 -15.76
C GLY A 877 2.05 -21.99 -14.45
N SER A 878 0.93 -22.69 -14.47
CA SER A 878 0.38 -23.42 -13.30
C SER A 878 0.99 -24.81 -13.12
N GLY A 879 2.01 -25.16 -13.91
CA GLY A 879 2.53 -26.53 -13.99
C GLY A 879 1.55 -27.54 -14.61
N ARG A 880 0.32 -27.13 -15.01
CA ARG A 880 -0.65 -27.97 -15.73
C ARG A 880 -0.13 -28.39 -17.10
N VAL A 881 0.57 -27.49 -17.77
CA VAL A 881 1.09 -27.71 -19.13
C VAL A 881 2.59 -27.92 -19.02
N ARG A 882 3.05 -29.16 -19.22
CA ARG A 882 4.48 -29.44 -19.29
C ARG A 882 5.07 -28.73 -20.51
N LEU A 883 6.15 -27.99 -20.31
CA LEU A 883 6.91 -27.41 -21.41
C LEU A 883 7.58 -28.55 -22.18
N LEU A 884 7.33 -28.62 -23.49
CA LEU A 884 8.04 -29.56 -24.36
C LEU A 884 9.43 -28.96 -24.62
N LEU A 885 10.44 -29.50 -23.94
CA LEU A 885 11.84 -29.24 -24.24
C LEU A 885 12.49 -30.55 -24.71
N PRO A 886 13.45 -30.50 -25.65
CA PRO A 886 14.30 -31.65 -25.94
C PRO A 886 14.92 -32.15 -24.64
N ALA A 887 14.96 -33.47 -24.44
CA ALA A 887 15.56 -34.03 -23.24
C ALA A 887 17.00 -33.54 -23.12
N ASP A 888 17.30 -32.83 -22.03
CA ASP A 888 18.67 -32.52 -21.66
C ASP A 888 19.40 -33.85 -21.47
N HIS A 889 20.28 -34.21 -22.40
CA HIS A 889 21.26 -35.28 -22.21
C HIS A 889 22.31 -34.86 -21.16
N THR A 890 21.87 -34.48 -19.96
CA THR A 890 22.71 -34.13 -18.82
C THR A 890 22.03 -34.56 -17.51
N SER A 891 21.80 -35.86 -17.34
CA SER A 891 21.66 -36.46 -16.00
C SER A 891 21.98 -37.95 -16.05
N GLY A 892 23.26 -38.23 -16.24
CA GLY A 892 23.88 -39.39 -15.61
C GLY A 892 24.48 -38.94 -14.29
N ARG A 893 23.76 -39.14 -13.19
CA ARG A 893 24.26 -39.45 -11.83
C ARG A 893 23.11 -39.68 -10.87
#